data_AF-A0A399E1I0-F1
#
_entry.id   AF-A0A399E1I0-F1
#
_cell.length_a   1.000
_cell.length_b   1.000
_cell.length_c   1.000
_cell.angle_alpha   90.00
_cell.angle_beta   90.00
_cell.angle_gamma   90.00
#
_symmetry.space_group_name_H-M   'P 1'
#
loop_
_entity.id
_entity.type
_entity.pdbx_description
1 polymer ?
#
loop_
_entity_poly.entity_id
_entity_poly.type
_entity_poly.pdbx_seq_one_letter_code
_entity_poly.pdbx_strand_id
1 'polypeptide(L)'
;MSLYQTLSKSLEPVLGDRARVVLEEGLRRLGTSPDKLDASEAETILKRLVYRELQAKMSPSAARSHIEELLKTLGLGGEKTASGLSAHAQGVLAELEAGLKRFSLYLDWPEVGRLRGLVNAIKQDPEAAAARTLLREGQEVLAQLEEKLQAALLRQTRDIAELEMSLSRVQSVGGAKVRRLENLIRIIQEAHAQETLATAEVERARALAADMRKLVESSVVQNPTGEAAITLDTIEEIVPTEPQVVLKDPTIEAPVVLEEASDGFDDEALVIDLDFEALTSEQLSRIREIDVAEDARRLESLKERYGAVLNQTQVAGELAELEAELAAGNPLGERLDAFAELLKTAQQEALTEARVRYEWLADRLGRLELPSERTAPLQARLTVALETLQAGGIPQELAELERNLESLEAEEKANRENQARRARLEAALATLRSEAEHALSPFRGRPQVESFLTALAAPDISEAALSTLRQELSDLLSQLAREREEESLKRMGLRASVQALPSLEPLEADKKHLLQQLEQGLGSLAELEAAVQALVERARGVVQGRLEALEARIQHLERVLKESLIELKKPLQANREALAQGRIADPSPLERALDDLVAARRASIAEELARYEAVARSMKGLGGEELEAKVAQARTHLQAGELPDLSEIHALLGRLRRAQETLRADLGARIGALLEAYGVHKGVGGETALRLKPLCDFLQSAAERLPRLGVSGLLEVRRALEEAERLEAQLAQEYEAAQSVLQELKGADLESLLDVFEAPSPPPTPSTLPEPEVLRQFRVRGVEAVALVEGGQVVAGGLPFAPRSAQVVFDDLINLANELSGQPARLSVISLPQWVLVLVPLKQKGLVVLAEKALLSRLLALVERQRDALEAL
;
A
#
# COMPACT_ATOMS: atom_id res chain seq x y z
N MET A 1 5.37 44.66 9.49
CA MET A 1 5.17 44.79 10.96
C MET A 1 4.03 43.87 11.41
N SER A 2 4.20 43.09 12.47
CA SER A 2 3.12 42.19 12.94
C SER A 2 1.97 42.96 13.59
N LEU A 3 0.77 42.37 13.61
CA LEU A 3 -0.43 42.96 14.22
C LEU A 3 -0.19 43.25 15.71
N TYR A 4 0.54 42.38 16.40
CA TYR A 4 1.00 42.59 17.79
C TYR A 4 1.91 43.80 17.95
N GLN A 5 2.90 43.99 17.06
CA GLN A 5 3.80 45.15 17.12
C GLN A 5 3.04 46.46 16.87
N THR A 6 2.06 46.44 15.97
CA THR A 6 1.20 47.58 15.68
C THR A 6 0.32 47.94 16.88
N LEU A 7 -0.28 46.94 17.54
CA LEU A 7 -1.03 47.11 18.78
C LEU A 7 -0.14 47.63 19.91
N SER A 8 1.05 47.06 20.08
CA SER A 8 2.01 47.49 21.10
C SER A 8 2.37 48.97 20.91
N LYS A 9 2.75 49.39 19.70
CA LYS A 9 3.07 50.79 19.38
C LYS A 9 1.90 51.75 19.61
N SER A 10 0.68 51.35 19.25
CA SER A 10 -0.50 52.20 19.43
C SER A 10 -0.95 52.34 20.90
N LEU A 11 -0.65 51.33 21.73
CA LEU A 11 -1.02 51.31 23.15
C LEU A 11 0.08 51.83 24.09
N GLU A 12 1.35 51.79 23.68
CA GLU A 12 2.52 52.31 24.39
C GLU A 12 2.36 53.78 24.86
N PRO A 13 1.86 54.76 24.06
CA PRO A 13 1.70 56.14 24.52
C PRO A 13 0.67 56.33 25.64
N VAL A 14 -0.27 55.38 25.81
CA VAL A 14 -1.37 55.49 26.79
C VAL A 14 -1.09 54.61 28.01
N LEU A 15 -0.63 53.38 27.79
CA LEU A 15 -0.41 52.38 28.83
C LEU A 15 1.06 52.32 29.29
N GLY A 16 2.03 52.81 28.52
CA GLY A 16 3.46 52.71 28.81
C GLY A 16 3.95 51.25 28.76
N ASP A 17 4.91 50.90 29.61
CA ASP A 17 5.46 49.52 29.70
C ASP A 17 4.39 48.45 29.99
N ARG A 18 3.26 48.84 30.60
CA ARG A 18 2.13 47.92 30.82
C ARG A 18 1.44 47.49 29.52
N ALA A 19 1.58 48.22 28.42
CA ALA A 19 1.02 47.83 27.13
C ALA A 19 1.52 46.44 26.70
N ARG A 20 2.84 46.21 26.81
CA ARG A 20 3.48 44.94 26.45
C ARG A 20 3.03 43.80 27.38
N VAL A 21 3.05 44.03 28.68
CA VAL A 21 2.63 43.03 29.69
C VAL A 21 1.18 42.60 29.49
N VAL A 22 0.28 43.53 29.16
CA VAL A 22 -1.15 43.25 28.97
C VAL A 22 -1.41 42.50 27.66
N LEU A 23 -0.69 42.83 26.60
CA LEU A 23 -0.79 42.10 25.33
C LEU A 23 -0.19 40.68 25.45
N GLU A 24 0.95 40.51 26.13
CA GLU A 24 1.56 39.19 26.41
C GLU A 24 0.64 38.31 27.27
N GLU A 25 0.01 38.88 28.29
CA GLU A 25 -0.97 38.19 29.12
C GLU A 25 -2.23 37.81 28.30
N GLY A 26 -2.64 38.65 27.35
CA GLY A 26 -3.73 38.34 26.42
C GLY A 26 -3.42 37.20 25.46
N LEU A 27 -2.21 37.19 24.91
CA LEU A 27 -1.70 36.10 24.08
C LEU A 27 -1.60 34.78 24.85
N ARG A 28 -1.08 34.82 26.09
CA ARG A 28 -1.02 33.64 26.97
C ARG A 28 -2.40 33.06 27.28
N ARG A 29 -3.42 33.91 27.47
CA ARG A 29 -4.80 33.47 27.74
C ARG A 29 -5.51 32.88 26.53
N LEU A 30 -5.13 33.30 25.33
CA LEU A 30 -5.65 32.77 24.07
C LEU A 30 -4.80 31.59 23.54
N GLY A 31 -3.64 31.33 24.14
CA GLY A 31 -2.73 30.26 23.72
C GLY A 31 -2.03 30.56 22.38
N THR A 32 -2.01 31.83 21.94
CA THR A 32 -1.44 32.25 20.66
C THR A 32 -0.12 32.97 20.83
N SER A 33 0.77 32.83 19.84
CA SER A 33 2.06 33.53 19.80
C SER A 33 1.89 34.94 19.23
N PRO A 34 2.76 35.91 19.56
CA PRO A 34 2.66 37.28 19.05
C PRO A 34 2.63 37.36 17.51
N ASP A 35 3.22 36.37 16.83
CA ASP A 35 3.27 36.29 15.36
C ASP A 35 2.05 35.58 14.73
N LYS A 36 1.13 35.06 15.53
CA LYS A 36 -0.08 34.34 15.08
C LYS A 36 -1.38 35.01 15.51
N LEU A 37 -1.30 36.22 16.09
CA LEU A 37 -2.46 36.94 16.60
C LEU A 37 -3.45 37.29 15.47
N ASP A 38 -4.65 36.74 15.54
CA ASP A 38 -5.73 37.01 14.58
C ASP A 38 -6.48 38.32 14.90
N ALA A 39 -7.16 38.88 13.91
CA ALA A 39 -8.00 40.07 14.03
C ALA A 39 -9.10 39.91 15.10
N SER A 40 -9.74 38.74 15.15
CA SER A 40 -10.79 38.43 16.12
C SER A 40 -10.25 38.28 17.55
N GLU A 41 -9.06 37.70 17.67
CA GLU A 41 -8.32 37.55 18.92
C GLU A 41 -7.81 38.90 19.44
N ALA A 42 -7.26 39.73 18.56
CA ALA A 42 -6.84 41.09 18.84
C ALA A 42 -8.01 41.96 19.32
N GLU A 43 -9.18 41.87 18.66
CA GLU A 43 -10.40 42.54 19.10
C GLU A 43 -10.81 42.10 20.51
N THR A 44 -10.68 40.81 20.81
CA THR A 44 -10.99 40.24 22.13
C THR A 44 -10.02 40.74 23.21
N ILE A 45 -8.71 40.77 22.92
CA ILE A 45 -7.68 41.32 23.82
C ILE A 45 -7.96 42.80 24.10
N LEU A 46 -8.25 43.58 23.04
CA LEU A 46 -8.56 45.01 23.12
C LEU A 46 -9.81 45.27 23.98
N LYS A 47 -10.92 44.59 23.69
CA LYS A 47 -12.21 44.80 24.38
C LYS A 47 -12.23 44.30 25.83
N ARG A 48 -11.39 43.33 26.21
CA ARG A 48 -11.44 42.72 27.55
C ARG A 48 -10.28 43.12 28.44
N LEU A 49 -9.04 42.88 27.99
CA LEU A 49 -7.84 43.05 28.84
C LEU A 49 -7.33 44.48 28.77
N VAL A 50 -7.18 45.02 27.57
CA VAL A 50 -6.71 46.39 27.36
C VAL A 50 -7.77 47.39 27.85
N TYR A 51 -9.06 47.11 27.63
CA TYR A 51 -10.15 47.93 28.19
C TYR A 51 -10.12 48.03 29.71
N ARG A 52 -9.88 46.91 30.41
CA ARG A 52 -9.81 46.88 31.88
C ARG A 52 -8.65 47.73 32.40
N GLU A 53 -7.52 47.72 31.71
CA GLU A 53 -6.33 48.49 32.09
C GLU A 53 -6.45 49.98 31.71
N LEU A 54 -7.11 50.28 30.58
CA LEU A 54 -7.44 51.65 30.21
C LEU A 54 -8.42 52.29 31.20
N GLN A 55 -9.42 51.54 31.72
CA GLN A 55 -10.32 52.02 32.77
C GLN A 55 -9.59 52.43 34.08
N ALA A 56 -8.40 51.90 34.33
CA ALA A 56 -7.61 52.29 35.50
C ALA A 56 -6.91 53.66 35.31
N LYS A 57 -6.77 54.14 34.07
CA LYS A 57 -6.10 55.40 33.73
C LYS A 57 -7.04 56.50 33.21
N MET A 58 -8.21 56.14 32.68
CA MET A 58 -9.19 57.09 32.12
C MET A 58 -10.64 56.69 32.42
N SER A 59 -11.59 57.60 32.17
CA SER A 59 -13.02 57.32 32.40
C SER A 59 -13.54 56.17 31.53
N PRO A 60 -14.56 55.41 31.96
CA PRO A 60 -15.08 54.27 31.20
C PRO A 60 -15.57 54.63 29.79
N SER A 61 -16.15 55.82 29.60
CA SER A 61 -16.59 56.29 28.28
C SER A 61 -15.41 56.63 27.37
N ALA A 62 -14.35 57.24 27.90
CA ALA A 62 -13.12 57.55 27.16
C ALA A 62 -12.33 56.28 26.79
N ALA A 63 -12.27 55.29 27.69
CA ALA A 63 -11.64 54.00 27.41
C ALA A 63 -12.39 53.23 26.30
N ARG A 64 -13.73 53.29 26.27
CA ARG A 64 -14.53 52.69 25.19
C ARG A 64 -14.30 53.39 23.87
N SER A 65 -14.38 54.72 23.83
CA SER A 65 -14.17 55.47 22.59
C SER A 65 -12.76 55.25 22.03
N HIS A 66 -11.73 55.19 22.89
CA HIS A 66 -10.36 54.96 22.47
C HIS A 66 -10.14 53.55 21.90
N ILE A 67 -10.83 52.53 22.44
CA ILE A 67 -10.77 51.17 21.91
C ILE A 67 -11.59 51.06 20.62
N GLU A 68 -12.76 51.69 20.54
CA GLU A 68 -13.55 51.74 19.31
C GLU A 68 -12.80 52.48 18.19
N GLU A 69 -12.08 53.55 18.51
CA GLU A 69 -11.22 54.26 17.57
C GLU A 69 -10.03 53.40 17.12
N LEU A 70 -9.37 52.69 18.05
CA LEU A 70 -8.30 51.73 17.71
C LEU A 70 -8.80 50.54 16.88
N LEU A 71 -9.99 50.01 17.18
CA LEU A 71 -10.61 48.96 16.38
C LEU A 71 -10.98 49.47 14.99
N LYS A 72 -11.41 50.74 14.87
CA LYS A 72 -11.73 51.37 13.60
C LYS A 72 -10.49 51.66 12.76
N THR A 73 -9.42 52.17 13.36
CA THR A 73 -8.15 52.45 12.65
C THR A 73 -7.46 51.17 12.18
N LEU A 74 -7.58 50.07 12.94
CA LEU A 74 -7.03 48.78 12.58
C LEU A 74 -7.99 47.91 11.73
N GLY A 75 -9.23 48.37 11.52
CA GLY A 75 -10.24 47.62 10.78
C GLY A 75 -10.68 46.31 11.46
N LEU A 76 -10.61 46.26 12.79
CA LEU A 76 -10.91 45.11 13.66
C LEU A 76 -12.32 45.18 14.28
N GLY A 77 -13.09 46.24 13.99
CA GLY A 77 -14.45 46.41 14.51
C GLY A 77 -15.47 45.66 13.67
N GLY A 78 -16.27 44.80 14.31
CA GLY A 78 -17.25 43.88 13.71
C GLY A 78 -18.42 44.46 12.88
N GLU A 79 -18.22 45.52 12.10
CA GLU A 79 -18.96 45.62 10.84
C GLU A 79 -18.41 44.54 9.93
N LYS A 80 -19.27 43.60 9.51
CA LYS A 80 -19.00 42.78 8.34
C LYS A 80 -18.86 43.72 7.15
N THR A 81 -17.68 44.29 6.95
CA THR A 81 -17.32 44.88 5.67
C THR A 81 -17.36 43.73 4.69
N ALA A 82 -18.42 43.72 3.90
CA ALA A 82 -18.53 42.91 2.71
C ALA A 82 -17.26 43.10 1.87
N SER A 83 -16.67 41.96 1.46
CA SER A 83 -15.61 41.82 0.47
C SER A 83 -14.37 42.72 0.60
N GLY A 84 -13.31 42.23 1.24
CA GLY A 84 -11.97 42.81 1.12
C GLY A 84 -11.00 42.51 2.26
N LEU A 85 -9.70 42.63 1.95
CA LEU A 85 -8.59 42.65 2.91
C LEU A 85 -8.84 43.68 4.04
N SER A 86 -8.43 43.38 5.28
CA SER A 86 -8.52 44.33 6.40
C SER A 86 -7.68 45.59 6.13
N ALA A 87 -8.03 46.72 6.76
CA ALA A 87 -7.28 47.97 6.58
C ALA A 87 -5.77 47.83 6.88
N HIS A 88 -5.42 47.00 7.88
CA HIS A 88 -4.02 46.65 8.16
C HIS A 88 -3.38 45.84 7.02
N ALA A 89 -4.08 44.83 6.49
CA ALA A 89 -3.58 44.01 5.37
C ALA A 89 -3.41 44.83 4.08
N GLN A 90 -4.28 45.81 3.84
CA GLN A 90 -4.14 46.79 2.75
C GLN A 90 -2.92 47.70 2.96
N GLY A 91 -2.67 48.16 4.19
CA GLY A 91 -1.46 48.91 4.54
C GLY A 91 -0.19 48.12 4.28
N VAL A 92 -0.16 46.84 4.65
CA VAL A 92 0.95 45.93 4.35
C VAL A 92 1.13 45.75 2.85
N LEU A 93 0.05 45.54 2.09
CA LEU A 93 0.14 45.42 0.63
C LEU A 93 0.73 46.70 0.00
N ALA A 94 0.37 47.88 0.48
CA ALA A 94 0.95 49.14 0.02
C ALA A 94 2.45 49.25 0.35
N GLU A 95 2.90 48.75 1.51
CA GLU A 95 4.33 48.65 1.85
C GLU A 95 5.07 47.74 0.86
N LEU A 96 4.50 46.58 0.50
CA LEU A 96 5.08 45.66 -0.48
C LEU A 96 5.16 46.28 -1.88
N GLU A 97 4.13 47.02 -2.30
CA GLU A 97 4.14 47.75 -3.58
C GLU A 97 5.19 48.87 -3.61
N ALA A 98 5.37 49.60 -2.51
CA ALA A 98 6.42 50.60 -2.38
C ALA A 98 7.81 49.94 -2.44
N GLY A 99 7.96 48.78 -1.79
CA GLY A 99 9.14 47.93 -1.88
C GLY A 99 9.46 47.50 -3.32
N LEU A 100 8.48 46.97 -4.05
CA LEU A 100 8.65 46.60 -5.47
C LEU A 100 9.12 47.77 -6.34
N LYS A 101 8.63 48.99 -6.08
CA LYS A 101 9.09 50.19 -6.79
C LYS A 101 10.55 50.51 -6.46
N ARG A 102 10.97 50.38 -5.20
CA ARG A 102 12.35 50.58 -4.76
C ARG A 102 13.32 49.61 -5.45
N PHE A 103 12.94 48.34 -5.58
CA PHE A 103 13.77 47.30 -6.20
C PHE A 103 13.58 47.16 -7.72
N SER A 104 12.95 48.14 -8.38
CA SER A 104 12.66 48.09 -9.82
C SER A 104 13.92 48.05 -10.71
N LEU A 105 15.07 48.50 -10.22
CA LEU A 105 16.35 48.45 -10.91
C LEU A 105 17.02 47.05 -10.84
N TYR A 106 16.51 46.15 -9.99
CA TYR A 106 17.10 44.82 -9.74
C TYR A 106 16.17 43.70 -10.21
N LEU A 107 15.66 43.80 -11.45
CA LEU A 107 14.71 42.84 -12.02
C LEU A 107 15.31 41.42 -12.14
N ASP A 108 16.62 41.34 -12.28
CA ASP A 108 17.38 40.09 -12.38
C ASP A 108 17.49 39.36 -11.04
N TRP A 109 17.05 39.98 -9.94
CA TRP A 109 17.00 39.32 -8.63
C TRP A 109 15.75 38.46 -8.53
N PRO A 110 15.88 37.15 -8.29
CA PRO A 110 14.75 36.23 -8.25
C PRO A 110 13.76 36.56 -7.13
N GLU A 111 14.25 37.15 -6.03
CA GLU A 111 13.41 37.58 -4.91
C GLU A 111 12.47 38.74 -5.29
N VAL A 112 12.85 39.59 -6.25
CA VAL A 112 11.98 40.67 -6.78
C VAL A 112 10.85 40.08 -7.64
N GLY A 113 11.16 39.06 -8.46
CA GLY A 113 10.14 38.29 -9.19
C GLY A 113 9.16 37.60 -8.26
N ARG A 114 9.67 36.99 -7.19
CA ARG A 114 8.84 36.38 -6.14
C ARG A 114 7.94 37.40 -5.45
N LEU A 115 8.48 38.56 -5.06
CA LEU A 115 7.69 39.63 -4.44
C LEU A 115 6.60 40.15 -5.38
N ARG A 116 6.88 40.26 -6.68
CA ARG A 116 5.89 40.64 -7.70
C ARG A 116 4.77 39.59 -7.78
N GLY A 117 5.15 38.32 -7.83
CA GLY A 117 4.20 37.20 -7.83
C GLY A 117 3.30 37.19 -6.60
N LEU A 118 3.86 37.45 -5.41
CA LEU A 118 3.09 37.55 -4.16
C LEU A 118 2.09 38.70 -4.22
N VAL A 119 2.51 39.89 -4.65
CA VAL A 119 1.61 41.05 -4.78
C VAL A 119 0.52 40.80 -5.83
N ASN A 120 0.85 40.19 -6.97
CA ASN A 120 -0.12 39.86 -8.01
C ASN A 120 -1.13 38.80 -7.54
N ALA A 121 -0.68 37.74 -6.87
CA ALA A 121 -1.54 36.70 -6.33
C ALA A 121 -2.53 37.25 -5.29
N ILE A 122 -2.07 38.14 -4.40
CA ILE A 122 -2.94 38.77 -3.38
C ILE A 122 -3.96 39.73 -4.02
N LYS A 123 -3.60 40.41 -5.12
CA LYS A 123 -4.53 41.27 -5.88
C LYS A 123 -5.60 40.49 -6.63
N GLN A 124 -5.24 39.32 -7.17
CA GLN A 124 -6.15 38.48 -7.94
C GLN A 124 -7.21 37.81 -7.04
N ASP A 125 -6.84 37.40 -5.83
CA ASP A 125 -7.77 36.82 -4.86
C ASP A 125 -7.54 37.37 -3.44
N PRO A 126 -8.14 38.55 -3.11
CA PRO A 126 -7.99 39.20 -1.80
C PRO A 126 -8.79 38.51 -0.68
N GLU A 127 -9.68 37.57 -1.01
CA GLU A 127 -10.55 36.87 -0.06
C GLU A 127 -10.02 35.48 0.32
N ALA A 128 -9.04 34.97 -0.41
CA ALA A 128 -8.43 33.68 -0.12
C ALA A 128 -7.90 33.61 1.32
N ALA A 129 -8.17 32.47 2.00
CA ALA A 129 -7.53 32.16 3.29
C ALA A 129 -5.99 32.24 3.21
N ALA A 130 -5.43 32.05 2.01
CA ALA A 130 -4.02 32.17 1.69
C ALA A 130 -3.50 33.62 1.64
N ALA A 131 -4.36 34.65 1.50
CA ALA A 131 -3.92 36.04 1.34
C ALA A 131 -3.08 36.52 2.54
N ARG A 132 -3.37 36.06 3.76
CA ARG A 132 -2.61 36.39 4.97
C ARG A 132 -1.23 35.76 4.99
N THR A 133 -1.12 34.49 4.59
CA THR A 133 0.17 33.81 4.48
C THR A 133 1.02 34.44 3.40
N LEU A 134 0.42 34.80 2.25
CA LEU A 134 1.12 35.48 1.15
C LEU A 134 1.59 36.89 1.54
N LEU A 135 0.80 37.66 2.31
CA LEU A 135 1.22 38.97 2.82
C LEU A 135 2.40 38.88 3.78
N ARG A 136 2.41 37.88 4.67
CA ARG A 136 3.51 37.64 5.59
C ARG A 136 4.78 37.25 4.84
N GLU A 137 4.66 36.30 3.92
CA GLU A 137 5.78 35.89 3.06
C GLU A 137 6.31 37.06 2.23
N GLY A 138 5.42 37.93 1.74
CA GLY A 138 5.81 39.16 1.05
C GLY A 138 6.65 40.08 1.92
N GLN A 139 6.30 40.25 3.20
CA GLN A 139 7.10 41.04 4.15
C GLN A 139 8.45 40.39 4.44
N GLU A 140 8.51 39.06 4.54
CA GLU A 140 9.74 38.32 4.76
C GLU A 140 10.68 38.43 3.54
N VAL A 141 10.14 38.31 2.31
CA VAL A 141 10.89 38.51 1.06
C VAL A 141 11.36 39.95 0.93
N LEU A 142 10.53 40.94 1.29
CA LEU A 142 10.94 42.35 1.32
C LEU A 142 12.10 42.57 2.29
N ALA A 143 12.03 42.01 3.49
CA ALA A 143 13.10 42.12 4.48
C ALA A 143 14.40 41.46 4.00
N GLN A 144 14.30 40.31 3.33
CA GLN A 144 15.46 39.63 2.71
C GLN A 144 16.09 40.47 1.60
N LEU A 145 15.26 41.11 0.76
CA LEU A 145 15.72 42.03 -0.28
C LEU A 145 16.46 43.24 0.32
N GLU A 146 15.92 43.80 1.41
CA GLU A 146 16.56 44.89 2.15
C GLU A 146 17.89 44.44 2.75
N GLU A 147 17.93 43.29 3.42
CA GLU A 147 19.16 42.72 3.99
C GLU A 147 20.22 42.45 2.92
N LYS A 148 19.82 41.86 1.78
CA LYS A 148 20.69 41.61 0.64
C LYS A 148 21.25 42.89 0.04
N LEU A 149 20.43 43.93 -0.11
CA LEU A 149 20.89 45.25 -0.57
C LEU A 149 21.89 45.86 0.42
N GLN A 150 21.61 45.80 1.73
CA GLN A 150 22.52 46.33 2.75
C GLN A 150 23.84 45.56 2.77
N ALA A 151 23.82 44.22 2.65
CA ALA A 151 25.02 43.42 2.55
C ALA A 151 25.85 43.76 1.30
N ALA A 152 25.19 43.92 0.15
CA ALA A 152 25.85 44.32 -1.10
C ALA A 152 26.42 45.74 -1.02
N LEU A 153 25.73 46.69 -0.37
CA LEU A 153 26.23 48.04 -0.15
C LEU A 153 27.45 48.03 0.78
N LEU A 154 27.45 47.23 1.84
CA LEU A 154 28.62 47.06 2.71
C LEU A 154 29.82 46.49 1.96
N ARG A 155 29.58 45.52 1.06
CA ARG A 155 30.60 44.97 0.16
C ARG A 155 31.14 46.05 -0.77
N GLN A 156 30.27 46.86 -1.37
CA GLN A 156 30.66 47.99 -2.20
C GLN A 156 31.46 49.04 -1.40
N THR A 157 31.15 49.29 -0.12
CA THR A 157 31.97 50.16 0.74
C THR A 157 33.39 49.61 0.91
N ARG A 158 33.52 48.31 1.16
CA ARG A 158 34.82 47.64 1.25
C ARG A 158 35.56 47.74 -0.08
N ASP A 159 34.87 47.55 -1.19
CA ASP A 159 35.44 47.61 -2.53
C ASP A 159 35.94 49.01 -2.88
N ILE A 160 35.17 50.04 -2.55
CA ILE A 160 35.59 51.44 -2.71
C ILE A 160 36.89 51.67 -1.92
N ALA A 161 36.96 51.26 -0.65
CA ALA A 161 38.16 51.42 0.17
C ALA A 161 39.37 50.67 -0.41
N GLU A 162 39.17 49.45 -0.89
CA GLU A 162 40.24 48.67 -1.52
C GLU A 162 40.69 49.25 -2.87
N LEU A 163 39.76 49.75 -3.67
CA LEU A 163 40.03 50.42 -4.94
C LEU A 163 40.81 51.72 -4.72
N GLU A 164 40.43 52.54 -3.74
CA GLU A 164 41.17 53.73 -3.30
C GLU A 164 42.59 53.39 -2.80
N MET A 165 42.74 52.29 -2.05
CA MET A 165 44.07 51.81 -1.65
C MET A 165 44.90 51.40 -2.88
N SER A 166 44.34 50.71 -3.88
CA SER A 166 45.04 50.44 -5.16
C SER A 166 45.49 51.73 -5.82
N LEU A 167 44.55 52.68 -5.92
CA LEU A 167 44.77 53.92 -6.62
C LEU A 167 45.95 54.65 -5.98
N SER A 168 46.01 54.74 -4.64
CA SER A 168 47.14 55.36 -3.94
C SER A 168 48.49 54.70 -4.21
N ARG A 169 48.52 53.37 -4.44
CA ARG A 169 49.75 52.62 -4.77
C ARG A 169 50.19 52.81 -6.22
N VAL A 170 49.26 52.99 -7.16
CA VAL A 170 49.57 53.15 -8.59
C VAL A 170 49.64 54.61 -9.03
N GLN A 171 49.23 55.56 -8.18
CA GLN A 171 49.30 57.00 -8.43
C GLN A 171 50.70 57.50 -8.85
N SER A 172 51.77 56.81 -8.43
CA SER A 172 53.16 57.13 -8.79
C SER A 172 53.51 56.88 -10.28
N VAL A 173 52.77 56.01 -10.98
CA VAL A 173 53.00 55.68 -12.40
C VAL A 173 52.39 56.73 -13.33
N GLY A 174 51.28 57.35 -12.93
CA GLY A 174 50.54 58.33 -13.74
C GLY A 174 49.94 57.76 -15.04
N GLY A 175 49.14 58.56 -15.75
CA GLY A 175 48.65 58.23 -17.11
C GLY A 175 47.12 58.10 -17.28
N ALA A 176 46.68 57.76 -18.49
CA ALA A 176 45.26 57.68 -18.87
C ALA A 176 44.48 56.59 -18.11
N LYS A 177 45.13 55.45 -17.82
CA LYS A 177 44.53 54.33 -17.06
C LYS A 177 44.23 54.73 -15.60
N VAL A 178 45.10 55.53 -14.95
CA VAL A 178 44.87 56.08 -13.60
C VAL A 178 43.64 56.99 -13.58
N ARG A 179 43.50 57.89 -14.56
CA ARG A 179 42.33 58.78 -14.69
C ARG A 179 41.02 58.02 -14.92
N ARG A 180 41.08 56.91 -15.68
CA ARG A 180 39.92 56.03 -15.90
C ARG A 180 39.51 55.33 -14.59
N LEU A 181 40.48 54.86 -13.81
CA LEU A 181 40.21 54.27 -12.49
C LEU A 181 39.62 55.29 -11.51
N GLU A 182 40.14 56.52 -11.48
CA GLU A 182 39.59 57.63 -10.68
C GLU A 182 38.13 57.94 -11.04
N ASN A 183 37.82 57.97 -12.34
CA ASN A 183 36.47 58.23 -12.80
C ASN A 183 35.50 57.09 -12.43
N LEU A 184 35.93 55.83 -12.56
CA LEU A 184 35.12 54.68 -12.15
C LEU A 184 34.87 54.69 -10.63
N ILE A 185 35.89 54.94 -9.81
CA ILE A 185 35.73 55.05 -8.35
C ILE A 185 34.73 56.16 -8.00
N ARG A 186 34.78 57.30 -8.68
CA ARG A 186 33.82 58.39 -8.48
C ARG A 186 32.39 57.97 -8.81
N ILE A 187 32.17 57.30 -9.95
CA ILE A 187 30.84 56.80 -10.34
C ILE A 187 30.31 55.80 -9.29
N ILE A 188 31.17 54.91 -8.80
CA ILE A 188 30.83 53.93 -7.75
C ILE A 188 30.45 54.64 -6.45
N GLN A 189 31.19 55.69 -6.03
CA GLN A 189 30.88 56.48 -4.85
C GLN A 189 29.56 57.26 -4.98
N GLU A 190 29.28 57.83 -6.16
CA GLU A 190 28.03 58.54 -6.44
C GLU A 190 26.83 57.57 -6.38
N ALA A 191 26.95 56.36 -6.93
CA ALA A 191 25.94 55.31 -6.82
C ALA A 191 25.74 54.83 -5.37
N HIS A 192 26.83 54.64 -4.63
CA HIS A 192 26.78 54.23 -3.21
C HIS A 192 26.11 55.30 -2.33
N ALA A 193 26.36 56.59 -2.58
CA ALA A 193 25.70 57.69 -1.89
C ALA A 193 24.18 57.75 -2.15
N GLN A 194 23.72 57.19 -3.27
CA GLN A 194 22.31 57.04 -3.61
C GLN A 194 21.69 55.72 -3.09
N GLU A 195 22.43 54.93 -2.29
CA GLU A 195 22.04 53.58 -1.86
C GLU A 195 21.75 52.61 -3.03
N THR A 196 22.46 52.79 -4.15
CA THR A 196 22.35 51.95 -5.35
C THR A 196 23.66 51.20 -5.63
N LEU A 197 23.53 49.98 -6.17
CA LEU A 197 24.68 49.14 -6.48
C LEU A 197 25.21 49.46 -7.88
N ALA A 198 26.54 49.60 -8.00
CA ALA A 198 27.25 49.79 -9.27
C ALA A 198 28.17 48.59 -9.54
N THR A 199 27.57 47.40 -9.69
CA THR A 199 28.30 46.12 -9.75
C THR A 199 29.24 46.03 -10.95
N ALA A 200 28.77 46.42 -12.13
CA ALA A 200 29.55 46.41 -13.37
C ALA A 200 30.74 47.40 -13.31
N GLU A 201 30.54 48.56 -12.71
CA GLU A 201 31.59 49.57 -12.53
C GLU A 201 32.65 49.09 -11.53
N VAL A 202 32.23 48.43 -10.43
CA VAL A 202 33.15 47.84 -9.44
C VAL A 202 34.00 46.73 -10.06
N GLU A 203 33.41 45.84 -10.86
CA GLU A 203 34.15 44.79 -11.56
C GLU A 203 35.16 45.37 -12.56
N ARG A 204 34.73 46.33 -13.38
CA ARG A 204 35.62 47.05 -14.32
C ARG A 204 36.75 47.78 -13.60
N ALA A 205 36.46 48.43 -12.47
CA ALA A 205 37.47 49.13 -11.65
C ALA A 205 38.46 48.16 -11.00
N ARG A 206 38.00 46.98 -10.55
CA ARG A 206 38.85 45.94 -9.96
C ARG A 206 39.80 45.34 -11.00
N ALA A 207 39.30 44.95 -12.17
CA ALA A 207 40.14 44.43 -13.25
C ALA A 207 41.21 45.46 -13.67
N LEU A 208 40.81 46.72 -13.84
CA LEU A 208 41.75 47.79 -14.15
C LEU A 208 42.79 48.02 -13.03
N ALA A 209 42.37 47.95 -11.77
CA ALA A 209 43.27 48.09 -10.61
C ALA A 209 44.25 46.91 -10.47
N ALA A 210 43.81 45.70 -10.80
CA ALA A 210 44.61 44.47 -10.85
C ALA A 210 45.76 44.59 -11.85
N ASP A 211 45.41 44.89 -13.10
CA ASP A 211 46.35 45.07 -14.21
C ASP A 211 47.36 46.15 -13.89
N MET A 212 46.90 47.24 -13.28
CA MET A 212 47.73 48.35 -12.86
C MET A 212 48.69 48.00 -11.71
N ARG A 213 48.29 47.16 -10.75
CA ARG A 213 49.20 46.66 -9.70
C ARG A 213 50.25 45.72 -10.27
N LYS A 214 49.87 44.82 -11.19
CA LYS A 214 50.79 43.94 -11.92
C LYS A 214 51.83 44.75 -12.69
N LEU A 215 51.41 45.83 -13.34
CA LEU A 215 52.30 46.79 -14.02
C LEU A 215 53.27 47.52 -13.08
N VAL A 216 52.83 47.90 -11.88
CA VAL A 216 53.72 48.52 -10.88
C VAL A 216 54.77 47.51 -10.41
N GLU A 217 54.38 46.27 -10.13
CA GLU A 217 55.30 45.23 -9.64
C GLU A 217 56.29 44.76 -10.71
N SER A 218 55.90 44.82 -11.99
CA SER A 218 56.78 44.51 -13.13
C SER A 218 57.69 45.70 -13.53
N SER A 219 57.29 46.95 -13.30
CA SER A 219 58.04 48.15 -13.72
C SER A 219 59.14 48.65 -12.77
N VAL A 220 59.27 48.09 -11.56
CA VAL A 220 60.32 48.46 -10.58
C VAL A 220 61.78 48.23 -11.05
N VAL A 221 62.02 47.72 -12.27
CA VAL A 221 63.37 47.50 -12.83
C VAL A 221 63.83 48.57 -13.85
N GLN A 222 63.00 49.49 -14.34
CA GLN A 222 63.51 50.58 -15.19
C GLN A 222 63.99 51.80 -14.39
N ASN A 223 65.18 51.67 -13.79
CA ASN A 223 66.03 52.83 -13.46
C ASN A 223 67.13 52.93 -14.53
N PRO A 224 67.37 54.09 -15.16
CA PRO A 224 68.03 54.17 -16.45
C PRO A 224 69.55 54.18 -16.34
N THR A 225 70.22 53.32 -17.10
CA THR A 225 71.52 53.65 -17.70
C THR A 225 71.52 53.09 -19.11
N GLY A 226 71.47 53.98 -20.09
CA GLY A 226 71.62 53.63 -21.51
C GLY A 226 70.68 54.43 -22.39
N GLU A 227 71.17 55.57 -22.88
CA GLU A 227 70.58 56.34 -23.97
C GLU A 227 70.28 55.43 -25.17
N ALA A 228 69.01 55.36 -25.60
CA ALA A 228 68.65 55.10 -26.98
C ALA A 228 67.27 55.71 -27.26
N ALA A 229 67.25 56.58 -28.25
CA ALA A 229 66.12 57.41 -28.66
C ALA A 229 64.88 56.58 -29.03
N ILE A 230 63.74 56.93 -28.43
CA ILE A 230 62.43 56.63 -29.00
C ILE A 230 62.05 57.85 -29.84
N THR A 231 62.16 57.70 -31.15
CA THR A 231 61.64 58.65 -32.13
C THR A 231 60.12 58.59 -32.14
N LEU A 232 59.49 59.68 -31.72
CA LEU A 232 58.16 60.09 -32.17
C LEU A 232 58.21 60.38 -33.68
N ASP A 233 57.23 59.84 -34.41
CA ASP A 233 56.58 60.35 -35.64
C ASP A 233 55.40 59.36 -35.88
N THR A 234 54.12 59.67 -36.11
CA THR A 234 53.42 60.81 -36.74
C THR A 234 51.92 60.65 -36.38
N ILE A 235 51.29 61.57 -35.64
CA ILE A 235 50.19 62.51 -36.04
C ILE A 235 49.12 61.95 -37.00
N GLU A 236 47.85 61.93 -36.55
CA GLU A 236 46.71 62.45 -37.33
C GLU A 236 45.69 63.16 -36.42
N GLU A 237 45.13 64.23 -36.96
CA GLU A 237 44.42 65.34 -36.30
C GLU A 237 43.03 64.98 -35.74
N ILE A 238 42.75 65.47 -34.53
CA ILE A 238 41.38 65.57 -34.00
C ILE A 238 40.83 66.95 -34.39
N VAL A 239 39.84 66.96 -35.28
CA VAL A 239 38.96 68.12 -35.51
C VAL A 239 37.83 68.07 -34.46
N PRO A 240 37.57 69.15 -33.69
CA PRO A 240 36.49 69.16 -32.72
C PRO A 240 35.16 69.51 -33.42
N THR A 241 34.12 68.70 -33.22
CA THR A 241 32.74 69.11 -33.52
C THR A 241 31.91 68.96 -32.25
N GLU A 242 31.46 70.09 -31.71
CA GLU A 242 30.56 70.20 -30.57
C GLU A 242 29.16 69.61 -30.87
N PRO A 243 28.42 69.16 -29.84
CA PRO A 243 27.12 68.51 -30.00
C PRO A 243 26.00 69.54 -30.18
N GLN A 244 25.11 69.32 -31.15
CA GLN A 244 23.83 70.05 -31.21
C GLN A 244 22.73 69.27 -30.47
N VAL A 245 22.27 69.89 -29.40
CA VAL A 245 21.04 69.59 -28.66
C VAL A 245 19.83 69.86 -29.55
N VAL A 246 18.94 68.86 -29.70
CA VAL A 246 17.53 69.11 -30.04
C VAL A 246 16.65 68.25 -29.13
N LEU A 247 16.05 68.91 -28.14
CA LEU A 247 14.90 68.44 -27.37
C LEU A 247 13.63 68.45 -28.23
N LYS A 248 12.83 67.38 -28.15
CA LYS A 248 11.36 67.42 -28.28
C LYS A 248 10.75 66.26 -27.46
N ASP A 249 9.90 66.64 -26.50
CA ASP A 249 9.04 65.78 -25.65
C ASP A 249 7.86 65.15 -26.44
N PRO A 250 6.85 64.50 -25.81
CA PRO A 250 6.85 63.11 -25.36
C PRO A 250 5.60 62.35 -25.87
N THR A 251 5.67 61.07 -26.24
CA THR A 251 4.46 60.20 -26.20
C THR A 251 4.83 58.72 -26.22
N ILE A 252 4.08 57.97 -25.42
CA ILE A 252 4.21 56.57 -25.04
C ILE A 252 4.08 55.64 -26.26
N GLU A 253 4.93 54.61 -26.39
CA GLU A 253 4.57 53.19 -26.64
C GLU A 253 5.81 52.27 -26.86
N ALA A 254 5.73 51.07 -26.24
CA ALA A 254 6.51 49.84 -26.40
C ALA A 254 7.96 49.75 -25.84
N PRO A 255 8.31 48.67 -25.10
CA PRO A 255 9.68 48.38 -24.71
C PRO A 255 10.44 47.88 -25.94
N VAL A 256 11.33 48.72 -26.46
CA VAL A 256 12.36 48.30 -27.39
C VAL A 256 13.32 47.41 -26.62
N VAL A 257 13.51 46.19 -27.15
CA VAL A 257 14.58 45.26 -26.77
C VAL A 257 15.88 46.05 -26.71
N LEU A 258 16.48 46.11 -25.53
CA LEU A 258 17.87 46.54 -25.40
C LEU A 258 18.73 45.43 -26.04
N GLU A 259 18.87 45.49 -27.36
CA GLU A 259 20.10 45.05 -27.98
C GLU A 259 21.23 45.79 -27.28
N GLU A 260 22.23 45.02 -26.87
CA GLU A 260 23.47 45.48 -26.27
C GLU A 260 23.90 46.78 -26.94
N ALA A 261 23.71 47.89 -26.22
CA ALA A 261 24.32 49.14 -26.61
C ALA A 261 25.82 48.85 -26.59
N SER A 262 26.39 48.77 -27.79
CA SER A 262 27.82 48.85 -28.03
C SER A 262 28.28 50.22 -27.53
N ASP A 263 28.51 50.29 -26.23
CA ASP A 263 29.33 51.31 -25.63
C ASP A 263 30.69 51.22 -26.33
N GLY A 264 31.04 52.27 -27.08
CA GLY A 264 32.32 52.43 -27.76
C GLY A 264 33.47 52.49 -26.78
N PHE A 265 33.77 51.36 -26.15
CA PHE A 265 34.91 51.10 -25.30
C PHE A 265 35.73 50.03 -26.02
N ASP A 266 36.79 50.45 -26.68
CA ASP A 266 37.76 49.56 -27.31
C ASP A 266 38.44 48.70 -26.23
N ASP A 267 37.89 47.51 -25.98
CA ASP A 267 38.51 46.44 -25.18
C ASP A 267 39.72 45.80 -25.90
N GLU A 268 39.91 46.07 -27.20
CA GLU A 268 41.03 45.57 -28.01
C GLU A 268 42.40 46.22 -27.69
N ALA A 269 42.47 47.21 -26.79
CA ALA A 269 43.72 47.89 -26.42
C ALA A 269 44.44 47.31 -25.17
N LEU A 270 44.08 46.10 -24.72
CA LEU A 270 44.56 45.48 -23.48
C LEU A 270 45.43 44.21 -23.66
N VAL A 271 46.20 44.10 -24.75
CA VAL A 271 47.29 43.11 -24.81
C VAL A 271 48.56 43.77 -24.29
N ILE A 272 48.94 43.44 -23.05
CA ILE A 272 50.23 43.81 -22.46
C ILE A 272 51.10 42.56 -22.50
N ASP A 273 52.11 42.54 -23.36
CA ASP A 273 53.17 41.53 -23.32
C ASP A 273 54.04 41.81 -22.07
N LEU A 274 53.74 41.13 -20.97
CA LEU A 274 54.60 41.06 -19.80
C LEU A 274 55.71 40.05 -20.09
N ASP A 275 56.96 40.48 -20.18
CA ASP A 275 58.11 39.58 -20.28
C ASP A 275 58.35 38.85 -18.94
N PHE A 276 57.61 37.76 -18.71
CA PHE A 276 57.70 36.94 -17.50
C PHE A 276 59.08 36.30 -17.28
N GLU A 277 59.94 36.27 -18.29
CA GLU A 277 61.29 35.70 -18.24
C GLU A 277 62.31 36.60 -17.50
N ALA A 278 61.99 37.89 -17.25
CA ALA A 278 62.87 38.85 -16.59
C ALA A 278 62.56 39.13 -15.10
N LEU A 279 61.57 38.44 -14.51
CA LEU A 279 61.06 38.69 -13.16
C LEU A 279 61.77 37.86 -12.06
N THR A 280 61.94 38.43 -10.87
CA THR A 280 62.49 37.70 -9.70
C THR A 280 61.46 36.75 -9.07
N SER A 281 61.91 35.74 -8.32
CA SER A 281 61.02 34.77 -7.65
C SER A 281 60.06 35.41 -6.63
N GLU A 282 60.49 36.49 -5.98
CA GLU A 282 59.63 37.26 -5.05
C GLU A 282 58.58 38.11 -5.77
N GLN A 283 58.83 38.54 -7.01
CA GLN A 283 57.84 39.26 -7.83
C GLN A 283 56.79 38.30 -8.39
N LEU A 284 57.23 37.13 -8.86
CA LEU A 284 56.31 36.08 -9.30
C LEU A 284 55.40 35.58 -8.17
N SER A 285 55.87 35.55 -6.92
CA SER A 285 55.01 35.21 -5.78
C SER A 285 53.98 36.30 -5.47
N ARG A 286 54.34 37.59 -5.55
CA ARG A 286 53.39 38.70 -5.31
C ARG A 286 52.31 38.82 -6.40
N ILE A 287 52.68 38.63 -7.66
CA ILE A 287 51.71 38.58 -8.77
C ILE A 287 50.73 37.41 -8.57
N ARG A 288 51.23 36.22 -8.17
CA ARG A 288 50.37 35.07 -7.83
C ARG A 288 49.44 35.35 -6.66
N GLU A 289 49.91 36.04 -5.61
CA GLU A 289 49.05 36.44 -4.48
C GLU A 289 47.92 37.38 -4.91
N ILE A 290 48.19 38.29 -5.85
CA ILE A 290 47.17 39.17 -6.44
C ILE A 290 46.15 38.35 -7.24
N ASP A 291 46.61 37.45 -8.10
CA ASP A 291 45.73 36.60 -8.93
C ASP A 291 44.84 35.68 -8.07
N VAL A 292 45.40 35.02 -7.05
CA VAL A 292 44.64 34.15 -6.13
C VAL A 292 43.60 34.95 -5.35
N ALA A 293 43.93 36.17 -4.92
CA ALA A 293 43.00 37.03 -4.20
C ALA A 293 41.84 37.50 -5.09
N GLU A 294 42.08 37.71 -6.38
CA GLU A 294 41.07 38.09 -7.36
C GLU A 294 40.18 36.91 -7.75
N ASP A 295 40.77 35.75 -8.02
CA ASP A 295 40.04 34.52 -8.31
C ASP A 295 39.15 34.08 -7.15
N ALA A 296 39.63 34.22 -5.90
CA ALA A 296 38.81 33.93 -4.71
C ALA A 296 37.56 34.82 -4.61
N ARG A 297 37.69 36.12 -4.92
CA ARG A 297 36.56 37.07 -4.91
C ARG A 297 35.60 36.82 -6.06
N ARG A 298 36.13 36.47 -7.23
CA ARG A 298 35.33 36.15 -8.41
C ARG A 298 34.54 34.87 -8.16
N LEU A 299 35.15 33.85 -7.55
CA LEU A 299 34.49 32.63 -7.12
C LEU A 299 33.39 32.90 -6.07
N GLU A 300 33.63 33.76 -5.08
CA GLU A 300 32.62 34.15 -4.08
C GLU A 300 31.41 34.83 -4.74
N SER A 301 31.65 35.70 -5.72
CA SER A 301 30.59 36.36 -6.50
C SER A 301 29.77 35.37 -7.34
N LEU A 302 30.43 34.37 -7.94
CA LEU A 302 29.75 33.30 -8.66
C LEU A 302 28.90 32.42 -7.74
N LYS A 303 29.37 32.11 -6.52
CA LYS A 303 28.61 31.35 -5.51
C LYS A 303 27.35 32.10 -5.08
N GLU A 304 27.44 33.40 -4.83
CA GLU A 304 26.29 34.22 -4.47
C GLU A 304 25.25 34.26 -5.60
N ARG A 305 25.70 34.41 -6.86
CA ARG A 305 24.81 34.52 -8.03
C ARG A 305 24.11 33.20 -8.38
N TYR A 306 24.82 32.08 -8.27
CA TYR A 306 24.36 30.76 -8.73
C TYR A 306 24.04 29.77 -7.59
N GLY A 307 23.73 30.29 -6.39
CA GLY A 307 23.48 29.49 -5.18
C GLY A 307 22.50 28.31 -5.36
N ALA A 308 21.51 28.45 -6.26
CA ALA A 308 20.50 27.42 -6.52
C ALA A 308 21.05 26.14 -7.18
N VAL A 309 22.16 26.23 -7.93
CA VAL A 309 22.74 25.11 -8.68
C VAL A 309 24.04 24.59 -8.08
N LEU A 310 24.59 25.24 -7.05
CA LEU A 310 25.84 24.83 -6.39
C LEU A 310 25.81 23.40 -5.83
N ASN A 311 24.62 22.90 -5.45
CA ASN A 311 24.45 21.57 -4.90
C ASN A 311 24.34 20.46 -5.95
N GLN A 312 24.33 20.79 -7.26
CA GLN A 312 24.35 19.78 -8.31
C GLN A 312 25.67 19.03 -8.28
N THR A 313 25.64 17.71 -8.48
CA THR A 313 26.82 16.84 -8.32
C THR A 313 28.01 17.25 -9.19
N GLN A 314 27.77 17.67 -10.43
CA GLN A 314 28.82 18.14 -11.33
C GLN A 314 29.41 19.50 -10.90
N VAL A 315 28.55 20.44 -10.50
CA VAL A 315 28.94 21.79 -10.03
C VAL A 315 29.70 21.70 -8.70
N ALA A 316 29.22 20.88 -7.77
CA ALA A 316 29.79 20.73 -6.43
C ALA A 316 31.19 20.11 -6.47
N GLY A 317 31.42 19.14 -7.37
CA GLY A 317 32.73 18.54 -7.60
C GLY A 317 33.75 19.56 -8.09
N GLU A 318 33.43 20.29 -9.16
CA GLU A 318 34.30 21.34 -9.72
C GLU A 318 34.53 22.49 -8.73
N LEU A 319 33.51 22.91 -7.98
CA LEU A 319 33.64 23.95 -6.95
C LEU A 319 34.63 23.54 -5.86
N ALA A 320 34.57 22.29 -5.38
CA ALA A 320 35.48 21.77 -4.37
C ALA A 320 36.93 21.71 -4.86
N GLU A 321 37.14 21.36 -6.13
CA GLU A 321 38.47 21.39 -6.75
C GLU A 321 39.03 22.81 -6.85
N LEU A 322 38.22 23.79 -7.30
CA LEU A 322 38.64 25.19 -7.40
C LEU A 322 38.94 25.81 -6.02
N GLU A 323 38.14 25.48 -4.99
CA GLU A 323 38.42 25.90 -3.61
C GLU A 323 39.73 25.30 -3.08
N ALA A 324 40.01 24.03 -3.39
CA ALA A 324 41.25 23.38 -3.00
C ALA A 324 42.48 24.01 -3.69
N GLU A 325 42.34 24.41 -4.95
CA GLU A 325 43.40 25.09 -5.70
C GLU A 325 43.69 26.50 -5.18
N LEU A 326 42.65 27.27 -4.83
CA LEU A 326 42.81 28.56 -4.17
C LEU A 326 43.45 28.42 -2.78
N ALA A 327 43.05 27.41 -2.01
CA ALA A 327 43.64 27.13 -0.70
C ALA A 327 45.12 26.71 -0.81
N ALA A 328 45.51 26.07 -1.92
CA ALA A 328 46.89 25.74 -2.25
C ALA A 328 47.71 26.94 -2.77
N GLY A 329 47.09 28.09 -3.00
CA GLY A 329 47.74 29.31 -3.51
C GLY A 329 48.02 29.29 -5.01
N ASN A 330 47.27 28.49 -5.77
CA ASN A 330 47.35 28.45 -7.23
C ASN A 330 46.25 29.32 -7.85
N PRO A 331 46.58 30.17 -8.85
CA PRO A 331 45.57 30.92 -9.59
C PRO A 331 44.75 29.98 -10.50
N LEU A 332 43.46 30.28 -10.66
CA LEU A 332 42.49 29.46 -11.38
C LEU A 332 42.36 29.84 -12.86
N GLY A 333 42.46 31.14 -13.19
CA GLY A 333 42.43 31.63 -14.57
C GLY A 333 41.29 31.06 -15.42
N GLU A 334 41.62 30.45 -16.57
CA GLU A 334 40.67 29.87 -17.53
C GLU A 334 39.74 28.79 -16.91
N ARG A 335 40.17 28.10 -15.85
CA ARG A 335 39.31 27.12 -15.15
C ARG A 335 38.13 27.80 -14.47
N LEU A 336 38.33 29.01 -13.96
CA LEU A 336 37.26 29.79 -13.34
C LEU A 336 36.27 30.30 -14.40
N ASP A 337 36.73 30.66 -15.60
CA ASP A 337 35.86 30.99 -16.73
C ASP A 337 35.05 29.78 -17.20
N ALA A 338 35.69 28.61 -17.31
CA ALA A 338 35.02 27.36 -17.63
C ALA A 338 33.95 27.00 -16.58
N PHE A 339 34.25 27.21 -15.30
CA PHE A 339 33.29 27.03 -14.21
C PHE A 339 32.14 28.03 -14.25
N ALA A 340 32.39 29.28 -14.63
CA ALA A 340 31.34 30.29 -14.81
C ALA A 340 30.37 29.90 -15.94
N GLU A 341 30.88 29.38 -17.06
CA GLU A 341 30.03 28.85 -18.15
C GLU A 341 29.28 27.58 -17.72
N LEU A 342 29.92 26.69 -16.95
CA LEU A 342 29.26 25.51 -16.37
C LEU A 342 28.10 25.90 -15.45
N LEU A 343 28.29 26.91 -14.58
CA LEU A 343 27.22 27.43 -13.72
C LEU A 343 26.07 28.02 -14.53
N LYS A 344 26.38 28.74 -15.61
CA LYS A 344 25.40 29.34 -16.50
C LYS A 344 24.58 28.29 -17.25
N THR A 345 25.21 27.24 -17.77
CA THR A 345 24.50 26.12 -18.43
C THR A 345 23.64 25.36 -17.41
N ALA A 346 24.20 25.01 -16.24
CA ALA A 346 23.48 24.35 -15.16
C ALA A 346 22.24 25.15 -14.70
N GLN A 347 22.36 26.48 -14.59
CA GLN A 347 21.24 27.36 -14.25
C GLN A 347 20.18 27.40 -15.35
N GLN A 348 20.57 27.46 -16.63
CA GLN A 348 19.64 27.43 -17.75
C GLN A 348 18.88 26.10 -17.80
N GLU A 349 19.57 24.98 -17.65
CA GLU A 349 18.96 23.65 -17.59
C GLU A 349 17.94 23.55 -16.45
N ALA A 350 18.33 23.94 -15.23
CA ALA A 350 17.44 23.93 -14.08
C ALA A 350 16.23 24.85 -14.25
N LEU A 351 16.39 26.02 -14.90
CA LEU A 351 15.26 26.90 -15.24
C LEU A 351 14.32 26.28 -16.27
N THR A 352 14.86 25.63 -17.31
CA THR A 352 14.02 24.94 -18.30
C THR A 352 13.24 23.78 -17.68
N GLU A 353 13.90 22.99 -16.82
CA GLU A 353 13.25 21.92 -16.09
C GLU A 353 12.15 22.45 -15.17
N ALA A 354 12.42 23.52 -14.42
CA ALA A 354 11.44 24.14 -13.54
C ALA A 354 10.25 24.73 -14.31
N ARG A 355 10.46 25.29 -15.51
CA ARG A 355 9.38 25.75 -16.41
C ARG A 355 8.52 24.60 -16.91
N VAL A 356 9.13 23.51 -17.37
CA VAL A 356 8.39 22.32 -17.81
C VAL A 356 7.57 21.75 -16.65
N ARG A 357 8.15 21.65 -15.45
CA ARG A 357 7.44 21.21 -14.24
C ARG A 357 6.27 22.14 -13.92
N TYR A 358 6.47 23.46 -13.97
CA TYR A 358 5.39 24.43 -13.77
C TYR A 358 4.24 24.25 -14.77
N GLU A 359 4.54 24.17 -16.06
CA GLU A 359 3.52 24.01 -17.11
C GLU A 359 2.73 22.72 -16.91
N TRP A 360 3.43 21.64 -16.56
CA TRP A 360 2.81 20.36 -16.25
C TRP A 360 1.89 20.42 -15.01
N LEU A 361 2.30 21.12 -13.94
CA LEU A 361 1.47 21.34 -12.75
C LEU A 361 0.24 22.20 -13.07
N ALA A 362 0.42 23.27 -13.85
CA ALA A 362 -0.66 24.18 -14.24
C ALA A 362 -1.72 23.48 -15.12
N ASP A 363 -1.29 22.67 -16.09
CA ASP A 363 -2.19 21.88 -16.94
C ASP A 363 -2.96 20.82 -16.13
N ARG A 364 -2.29 20.10 -15.21
CA ARG A 364 -2.96 19.14 -14.32
C ARG A 364 -3.98 19.83 -13.41
N LEU A 365 -3.64 20.97 -12.81
CA LEU A 365 -4.57 21.74 -11.97
C LEU A 365 -5.78 22.23 -12.76
N GLY A 366 -5.58 22.64 -14.02
CA GLY A 366 -6.66 23.05 -14.91
C GLY A 366 -7.64 21.92 -15.30
N ARG A 367 -7.23 20.65 -15.17
CA ARG A 367 -8.07 19.47 -15.46
C ARG A 367 -8.93 19.00 -14.29
N LEU A 368 -8.67 19.51 -13.08
CA LEU A 368 -9.42 19.10 -11.88
C LEU A 368 -10.84 19.66 -11.89
N GLU A 369 -11.85 18.81 -11.69
CA GLU A 369 -13.26 19.18 -11.58
C GLU A 369 -13.66 19.49 -10.12
N LEU A 370 -12.79 20.20 -9.39
CA LEU A 370 -13.03 20.60 -8.01
C LEU A 370 -13.55 22.05 -7.93
N PRO A 371 -14.31 22.41 -6.88
CA PRO A 371 -14.75 23.78 -6.65
C PRO A 371 -13.56 24.76 -6.59
N SER A 372 -13.75 25.97 -7.10
CA SER A 372 -12.70 27.01 -7.16
C SER A 372 -12.10 27.33 -5.79
N GLU A 373 -12.87 27.26 -4.71
CA GLU A 373 -12.39 27.48 -3.34
C GLU A 373 -11.25 26.52 -2.94
N ARG A 374 -11.24 25.29 -3.49
CA ARG A 374 -10.23 24.28 -3.19
C ARG A 374 -8.99 24.41 -4.06
N THR A 375 -9.13 24.88 -5.30
CA THR A 375 -8.02 25.01 -6.27
C THR A 375 -7.36 26.39 -6.24
N ALA A 376 -8.09 27.45 -5.87
CA ALA A 376 -7.60 28.83 -5.74
C ALA A 376 -6.29 28.99 -4.94
N PRO A 377 -6.10 28.38 -3.75
CA PRO A 377 -4.84 28.55 -3.01
C PRO A 377 -3.62 27.98 -3.76
N LEU A 378 -3.81 26.87 -4.49
CA LEU A 378 -2.75 26.26 -5.29
C LEU A 378 -2.48 27.09 -6.57
N GLN A 379 -3.53 27.64 -7.19
CA GLN A 379 -3.41 28.55 -8.33
C GLN A 379 -2.65 29.84 -7.97
N ALA A 380 -2.95 30.43 -6.81
CA ALA A 380 -2.26 31.62 -6.32
C ALA A 380 -0.75 31.35 -6.14
N ARG A 381 -0.39 30.20 -5.58
CA ARG A 381 1.03 29.78 -5.43
C ARG A 381 1.72 29.53 -6.77
N LEU A 382 1.06 28.87 -7.71
CA LEU A 382 1.60 28.68 -9.06
C LEU A 382 1.86 30.03 -9.74
N THR A 383 1.01 31.02 -9.52
CA THR A 383 1.23 32.39 -10.04
C THR A 383 2.50 33.03 -9.46
N VAL A 384 2.78 32.81 -8.17
CA VAL A 384 4.04 33.25 -7.52
C VAL A 384 5.25 32.55 -8.12
N ALA A 385 5.16 31.24 -8.33
CA ALA A 385 6.21 30.44 -8.95
C ALA A 385 6.50 30.89 -10.40
N LEU A 386 5.47 31.21 -11.19
CA LEU A 386 5.61 31.71 -12.56
C LEU A 386 6.40 33.02 -12.61
N GLU A 387 6.04 33.98 -11.75
CA GLU A 387 6.70 35.30 -11.70
C GLU A 387 8.16 35.20 -11.23
N THR A 388 8.43 34.23 -10.34
CA THR A 388 9.81 33.90 -9.93
C THR A 388 10.62 33.29 -11.09
N LEU A 389 10.02 32.39 -11.89
CA LEU A 389 10.63 31.80 -13.08
C LEU A 389 10.88 32.82 -14.20
N GLN A 390 10.01 33.82 -14.33
CA GLN A 390 10.18 34.93 -15.28
C GLN A 390 11.34 35.85 -14.89
N ALA A 391 11.60 36.01 -13.59
CA ALA A 391 12.77 36.74 -13.07
C ALA A 391 14.07 35.92 -13.04
N GLY A 392 14.10 34.70 -13.61
CA GLY A 392 15.30 33.87 -13.68
C GLY A 392 15.62 33.08 -12.40
N GLY A 393 14.70 33.05 -11.44
CA GLY A 393 14.83 32.26 -10.20
C GLY A 393 14.24 30.86 -10.32
N ILE A 394 14.78 29.92 -9.53
CA ILE A 394 14.24 28.56 -9.41
C ILE A 394 13.34 28.49 -8.16
N PRO A 395 12.01 28.35 -8.29
CA PRO A 395 11.12 28.30 -7.14
C PRO A 395 11.28 26.97 -6.38
N GLN A 396 11.62 27.06 -5.09
CA GLN A 396 11.82 25.88 -4.23
C GLN A 396 10.49 25.16 -3.89
N GLU A 397 9.36 25.86 -3.98
CA GLU A 397 8.04 25.34 -3.61
C GLU A 397 7.42 24.40 -4.66
N LEU A 398 7.97 24.26 -5.87
CA LEU A 398 7.39 23.42 -6.93
C LEU A 398 7.13 21.97 -6.50
N ALA A 399 8.03 21.37 -5.71
CA ALA A 399 7.87 20.01 -5.21
C ALA A 399 6.74 19.90 -4.16
N GLU A 400 6.50 20.95 -3.38
CA GLU A 400 5.38 20.99 -2.43
C GLU A 400 4.06 21.22 -3.16
N LEU A 401 4.05 22.05 -4.20
CA LEU A 401 2.89 22.28 -5.06
C LEU A 401 2.47 21.00 -5.79
N GLU A 402 3.41 20.19 -6.24
CA GLU A 402 3.15 18.87 -6.81
C GLU A 402 2.44 17.95 -5.81
N ARG A 403 2.93 17.85 -4.57
CA ARG A 403 2.29 17.03 -3.52
C ARG A 403 0.89 17.53 -3.17
N ASN A 404 0.69 18.84 -3.12
CA ASN A 404 -0.61 19.44 -2.87
C ASN A 404 -1.58 19.21 -4.03
N LEU A 405 -1.09 19.13 -5.27
CA LEU A 405 -1.88 18.77 -6.43
C LEU A 405 -2.28 17.29 -6.39
N GLU A 406 -1.35 16.40 -6.03
CA GLU A 406 -1.63 14.97 -5.88
C GLU A 406 -2.69 14.68 -4.82
N SER A 407 -2.69 15.43 -3.71
CA SER A 407 -3.73 15.30 -2.69
C SER A 407 -5.11 15.74 -3.21
N LEU A 408 -5.18 16.84 -3.97
CA LEU A 408 -6.42 17.27 -4.62
C LEU A 408 -6.92 16.25 -5.67
N GLU A 409 -6.03 15.65 -6.46
CA GLU A 409 -6.39 14.58 -7.39
C GLU A 409 -6.91 13.33 -6.66
N ALA A 410 -6.32 12.97 -5.51
CA ALA A 410 -6.79 11.87 -4.69
C ALA A 410 -8.18 12.17 -4.09
N GLU A 411 -8.42 13.41 -3.65
CA GLU A 411 -9.74 13.88 -3.20
C GLU A 411 -10.78 13.81 -4.32
N GLU A 412 -10.44 14.23 -5.54
CA GLU A 412 -11.34 14.15 -6.71
C GLU A 412 -11.69 12.69 -7.04
N LYS A 413 -10.69 11.80 -7.06
CA LYS A 413 -10.90 10.36 -7.26
C LYS A 413 -11.81 9.77 -6.19
N ALA A 414 -11.56 10.08 -4.91
CA ALA A 414 -12.41 9.63 -3.81
C ALA A 414 -13.84 10.16 -3.92
N ASN A 415 -14.02 11.42 -4.34
CA ASN A 415 -15.35 11.99 -4.58
C ASN A 415 -16.08 11.30 -5.72
N ARG A 416 -15.41 11.03 -6.84
CA ARG A 416 -15.98 10.26 -7.98
C ARG A 416 -16.35 8.85 -7.57
N GLU A 417 -15.49 8.15 -6.83
CA GLU A 417 -15.77 6.81 -6.31
C GLU A 417 -16.98 6.80 -5.34
N ASN A 418 -17.06 7.79 -4.45
CA ASN A 418 -18.19 7.94 -3.53
C ASN A 418 -19.50 8.24 -4.26
N GLN A 419 -19.47 9.10 -5.29
CA GLN A 419 -20.63 9.38 -6.14
C GLN A 419 -21.05 8.12 -6.92
N ALA A 420 -20.11 7.41 -7.53
CA ALA A 420 -20.39 6.16 -8.22
C ALA A 420 -20.94 5.09 -7.27
N ARG A 421 -20.43 5.00 -6.04
CA ARG A 421 -20.96 4.10 -5.00
C ARG A 421 -22.39 4.48 -4.63
N ARG A 422 -22.68 5.76 -4.39
CA ARG A 422 -24.05 6.24 -4.12
C ARG A 422 -25.00 5.92 -5.27
N ALA A 423 -24.61 6.21 -6.52
CA ALA A 423 -25.41 5.89 -7.69
C ALA A 423 -25.69 4.38 -7.84
N ARG A 424 -24.70 3.52 -7.54
CA ARG A 424 -24.89 2.05 -7.51
C ARG A 424 -25.90 1.63 -6.44
N LEU A 425 -25.84 2.21 -5.25
CA LEU A 425 -26.78 1.91 -4.17
C LEU A 425 -28.20 2.40 -4.51
N GLU A 426 -28.33 3.59 -5.09
CA GLU A 426 -29.61 4.12 -5.58
C GLU A 426 -30.21 3.22 -6.67
N ALA A 427 -29.41 2.78 -7.64
CA ALA A 427 -29.85 1.84 -8.66
C ALA A 427 -30.30 0.50 -8.07
N ALA A 428 -29.55 -0.06 -7.12
CA ALA A 428 -29.90 -1.31 -6.43
C ALA A 428 -31.18 -1.18 -5.59
N LEU A 429 -31.43 0.00 -5.00
CA LEU A 429 -32.67 0.30 -4.30
C LEU A 429 -33.84 0.37 -5.30
N ALA A 430 -33.65 1.01 -6.45
CA ALA A 430 -34.68 1.12 -7.48
C ALA A 430 -35.06 -0.26 -8.05
N THR A 431 -34.09 -1.15 -8.28
CA THR A 431 -34.37 -2.53 -8.72
C THR A 431 -35.16 -3.29 -7.66
N LEU A 432 -34.76 -3.19 -6.39
CA LEU A 432 -35.48 -3.81 -5.27
C LEU A 432 -36.93 -3.33 -5.17
N ARG A 433 -37.18 -2.02 -5.38
CA ARG A 433 -38.53 -1.44 -5.46
C ARG A 433 -39.37 -2.10 -6.54
N SER A 434 -38.83 -2.23 -7.75
CA SER A 434 -39.55 -2.86 -8.85
C SER A 434 -39.85 -4.34 -8.62
N GLU A 435 -38.90 -5.09 -8.05
CA GLU A 435 -39.06 -6.51 -7.72
C GLU A 435 -40.11 -6.72 -6.63
N ALA A 436 -40.07 -5.91 -5.56
CA ALA A 436 -41.02 -5.97 -4.46
C ALA A 436 -42.45 -5.64 -4.90
N GLU A 437 -42.63 -4.58 -5.71
CA GLU A 437 -43.94 -4.20 -6.24
C GLU A 437 -44.55 -5.32 -7.09
N HIS A 438 -43.75 -5.95 -7.96
CA HIS A 438 -44.24 -7.04 -8.81
C HIS A 438 -44.60 -8.28 -7.99
N ALA A 439 -43.73 -8.71 -7.07
CA ALA A 439 -43.93 -9.92 -6.28
C ALA A 439 -45.10 -9.80 -5.28
N LEU A 440 -45.33 -8.62 -4.71
CA LEU A 440 -46.35 -8.39 -3.68
C LEU A 440 -47.72 -7.95 -4.23
N SER A 441 -47.82 -7.67 -5.53
CA SER A 441 -49.09 -7.26 -6.18
C SER A 441 -50.30 -8.17 -5.88
N PRO A 442 -50.18 -9.52 -5.85
CA PRO A 442 -51.30 -10.41 -5.54
C PRO A 442 -51.81 -10.34 -4.09
N PHE A 443 -51.00 -9.78 -3.18
CA PHE A 443 -51.24 -9.78 -1.73
C PHE A 443 -51.58 -8.39 -1.17
N ARG A 444 -51.95 -7.44 -2.05
CA ARG A 444 -52.42 -6.10 -1.67
C ARG A 444 -53.60 -6.16 -0.69
N GLY A 445 -53.61 -5.26 0.29
CA GLY A 445 -54.64 -5.17 1.34
C GLY A 445 -54.32 -5.94 2.61
N ARG A 446 -53.18 -6.64 2.69
CA ARG A 446 -52.67 -7.25 3.93
C ARG A 446 -51.80 -6.25 4.70
N PRO A 447 -51.95 -6.13 6.04
CA PRO A 447 -51.27 -5.09 6.82
C PRO A 447 -49.73 -5.24 6.83
N GLN A 448 -49.22 -6.47 6.84
CA GLN A 448 -47.77 -6.76 6.83
C GLN A 448 -47.09 -6.38 5.48
N VAL A 449 -47.84 -6.50 4.38
CA VAL A 449 -47.37 -6.13 3.03
C VAL A 449 -47.31 -4.61 2.89
N GLU A 450 -48.29 -3.89 3.43
CA GLU A 450 -48.30 -2.43 3.39
C GLU A 450 -47.20 -1.82 4.27
N SER A 451 -46.94 -2.38 5.46
CA SER A 451 -45.84 -1.91 6.32
C SER A 451 -44.47 -2.05 5.64
N PHE A 452 -44.24 -3.15 4.93
CA PHE A 452 -43.00 -3.37 4.20
C PHE A 452 -42.84 -2.38 3.03
N LEU A 453 -43.89 -2.17 2.24
CA LEU A 453 -43.87 -1.18 1.15
C LEU A 453 -43.61 0.25 1.67
N THR A 454 -44.11 0.60 2.86
CA THR A 454 -43.79 1.89 3.48
C THR A 454 -42.34 2.01 3.94
N ALA A 455 -41.75 0.95 4.51
CA ALA A 455 -40.33 0.92 4.89
C ALA A 455 -39.40 1.05 3.67
N LEU A 456 -39.79 0.42 2.56
CA LEU A 456 -39.06 0.43 1.29
C LEU A 456 -39.06 1.81 0.59
N ALA A 457 -40.00 2.68 0.95
CA ALA A 457 -40.09 4.06 0.48
C ALA A 457 -39.18 5.04 1.26
N ALA A 458 -38.57 4.60 2.37
CA ALA A 458 -37.67 5.44 3.17
C ALA A 458 -36.38 5.82 2.40
N PRO A 459 -35.74 6.96 2.74
CA PRO A 459 -34.58 7.48 2.01
C PRO A 459 -33.21 6.93 2.44
N ASP A 460 -33.12 6.01 3.40
CA ASP A 460 -31.83 5.53 3.91
C ASP A 460 -31.13 4.57 2.92
N ILE A 461 -30.10 5.09 2.24
CA ILE A 461 -29.32 4.38 1.23
C ILE A 461 -28.00 3.90 1.85
N SER A 462 -28.01 2.71 2.45
CA SER A 462 -26.79 2.03 2.92
C SER A 462 -26.76 0.56 2.49
N GLU A 463 -25.56 -0.01 2.36
CA GLU A 463 -25.39 -1.42 1.99
C GLU A 463 -26.04 -2.37 3.01
N ALA A 464 -25.89 -2.06 4.30
CA ALA A 464 -26.53 -2.82 5.37
C ALA A 464 -28.06 -2.75 5.28
N ALA A 465 -28.64 -1.55 5.10
CA ALA A 465 -30.08 -1.39 4.96
C ALA A 465 -30.66 -2.10 3.70
N LEU A 466 -29.94 -2.07 2.58
CA LEU A 466 -30.35 -2.82 1.38
C LEU A 466 -30.31 -4.33 1.61
N SER A 467 -29.31 -4.83 2.35
CA SER A 467 -29.23 -6.24 2.68
C SER A 467 -30.35 -6.70 3.60
N THR A 468 -30.71 -5.89 4.61
CA THR A 468 -31.83 -6.19 5.51
C THR A 468 -33.17 -6.15 4.79
N LEU A 469 -33.40 -5.15 3.94
CA LEU A 469 -34.64 -5.07 3.14
C LEU A 469 -34.80 -6.25 2.16
N ARG A 470 -33.70 -6.76 1.57
CA ARG A 470 -33.73 -7.99 0.75
C ARG A 470 -34.11 -9.22 1.57
N GLN A 471 -33.58 -9.32 2.78
CA GLN A 471 -33.89 -10.43 3.68
C GLN A 471 -35.35 -10.38 4.14
N GLU A 472 -35.84 -9.20 4.54
CA GLU A 472 -37.23 -8.97 4.90
C GLU A 472 -38.21 -9.29 3.75
N LEU A 473 -37.88 -8.91 2.50
CA LEU A 473 -38.65 -9.30 1.31
C LEU A 473 -38.75 -10.83 1.19
N SER A 474 -37.61 -11.52 1.28
CA SER A 474 -37.53 -12.97 1.17
C SER A 474 -38.35 -13.65 2.28
N ASP A 475 -38.23 -13.18 3.51
CA ASP A 475 -38.94 -13.73 4.66
C ASP A 475 -40.46 -13.52 4.52
N LEU A 476 -40.92 -12.33 4.11
CA LEU A 476 -42.32 -12.05 3.85
C LEU A 476 -42.88 -12.93 2.72
N LEU A 477 -42.16 -13.06 1.60
CA LEU A 477 -42.58 -13.95 0.51
C LEU A 477 -42.66 -15.41 0.98
N SER A 478 -41.75 -15.85 1.84
CA SER A 478 -41.78 -17.20 2.41
C SER A 478 -42.99 -17.42 3.34
N GLN A 479 -43.36 -16.42 4.15
CA GLN A 479 -44.53 -16.48 5.03
C GLN A 479 -45.83 -16.52 4.22
N LEU A 480 -45.96 -15.64 3.22
CA LEU A 480 -47.12 -15.61 2.33
C LEU A 480 -47.25 -16.89 1.49
N ALA A 481 -46.11 -17.44 1.05
CA ALA A 481 -46.07 -18.74 0.39
C ALA A 481 -46.52 -19.85 1.34
N ARG A 482 -46.04 -19.88 2.59
CA ARG A 482 -46.47 -20.86 3.62
C ARG A 482 -47.97 -20.78 3.91
N GLU A 483 -48.54 -19.59 4.04
CA GLU A 483 -50.00 -19.46 4.26
C GLU A 483 -50.81 -19.97 3.06
N ARG A 484 -50.38 -19.62 1.84
CA ARG A 484 -51.00 -20.14 0.61
C ARG A 484 -50.83 -21.66 0.52
N GLU A 485 -49.65 -22.16 0.89
CA GLU A 485 -49.38 -23.58 1.02
C GLU A 485 -50.31 -24.20 2.04
N GLU A 486 -50.49 -23.66 3.25
CA GLU A 486 -51.40 -24.16 4.28
C GLU A 486 -52.86 -24.22 3.83
N GLU A 487 -53.37 -23.17 3.18
CA GLU A 487 -54.72 -23.17 2.60
C GLU A 487 -54.83 -24.19 1.46
N SER A 488 -53.82 -24.26 0.60
CA SER A 488 -53.75 -25.28 -0.45
C SER A 488 -53.63 -26.68 0.16
N LEU A 489 -52.92 -26.86 1.28
CA LEU A 489 -52.72 -28.11 1.99
C LEU A 489 -54.00 -28.53 2.70
N LYS A 490 -54.80 -27.59 3.22
CA LYS A 490 -56.13 -27.87 3.76
C LYS A 490 -57.11 -28.29 2.66
N ARG A 491 -57.16 -27.57 1.54
CA ARG A 491 -57.98 -27.96 0.38
C ARG A 491 -57.51 -29.25 -0.26
N MET A 492 -56.20 -29.45 -0.36
CA MET A 492 -55.58 -30.71 -0.77
C MET A 492 -55.83 -31.80 0.25
N GLY A 493 -55.92 -31.49 1.55
CA GLY A 493 -56.25 -32.42 2.62
C GLY A 493 -57.71 -32.89 2.55
N LEU A 494 -58.63 -31.99 2.24
CA LEU A 494 -60.03 -32.31 1.95
C LEU A 494 -60.18 -33.06 0.62
N ARG A 495 -59.42 -32.66 -0.41
CA ARG A 495 -59.34 -33.42 -1.66
C ARG A 495 -58.76 -34.81 -1.42
N ALA A 496 -57.74 -34.91 -0.58
CA ALA A 496 -57.07 -36.16 -0.23
C ALA A 496 -58.00 -37.05 0.57
N SER A 497 -58.78 -36.54 1.51
CA SER A 497 -59.76 -37.34 2.24
C SER A 497 -60.88 -37.86 1.32
N VAL A 498 -61.34 -37.06 0.34
CA VAL A 498 -62.29 -37.54 -0.68
C VAL A 498 -61.65 -38.53 -1.67
N GLN A 499 -60.42 -38.27 -2.10
CA GLN A 499 -59.68 -39.16 -3.01
C GLN A 499 -59.31 -40.48 -2.33
N ALA A 500 -59.00 -40.46 -1.03
CA ALA A 500 -58.64 -41.61 -0.21
C ALA A 500 -59.80 -42.59 -0.01
N LEU A 501 -61.04 -42.18 -0.30
CA LEU A 501 -62.18 -43.09 -0.28
C LEU A 501 -62.08 -44.04 -1.49
N PRO A 502 -62.22 -45.36 -1.30
CA PRO A 502 -62.06 -46.32 -2.39
C PRO A 502 -63.16 -46.16 -3.46
N SER A 503 -62.87 -46.55 -4.69
CA SER A 503 -63.85 -46.57 -5.79
C SER A 503 -64.87 -47.69 -5.54
N LEU A 504 -65.94 -47.33 -4.85
CA LEU A 504 -67.07 -48.20 -4.59
C LEU A 504 -68.17 -47.82 -5.59
N GLU A 505 -68.54 -48.74 -6.47
CA GLU A 505 -69.55 -48.55 -7.54
C GLU A 505 -70.82 -47.78 -7.11
N PRO A 506 -71.42 -47.94 -5.90
CA PRO A 506 -72.61 -47.19 -5.50
C PRO A 506 -72.38 -45.72 -5.08
N LEU A 507 -71.14 -45.26 -4.86
CA LEU A 507 -70.82 -43.93 -4.29
C LEU A 507 -69.98 -43.03 -5.21
N GLU A 508 -69.70 -43.46 -6.45
CA GLU A 508 -68.79 -42.73 -7.34
C GLU A 508 -69.31 -41.38 -7.86
N ALA A 509 -70.63 -41.21 -8.01
CA ALA A 509 -71.22 -39.98 -8.55
C ALA A 509 -71.06 -38.80 -7.58
N ASP A 510 -71.36 -39.02 -6.30
CA ASP A 510 -71.21 -38.02 -5.23
C ASP A 510 -69.73 -37.65 -5.02
N LYS A 511 -68.83 -38.63 -5.14
CA LYS A 511 -67.37 -38.42 -5.07
C LYS A 511 -66.88 -37.50 -6.20
N LYS A 512 -67.34 -37.72 -7.44
CA LYS A 512 -66.94 -36.90 -8.60
C LYS A 512 -67.42 -35.44 -8.47
N HIS A 513 -68.63 -35.23 -7.98
CA HIS A 513 -69.18 -33.87 -7.78
C HIS A 513 -68.39 -33.06 -6.74
N LEU A 514 -68.05 -33.65 -5.59
CA LEU A 514 -67.27 -32.96 -4.55
C LEU A 514 -65.81 -32.71 -4.97
N LEU A 515 -65.20 -33.61 -5.75
CA LEU A 515 -63.87 -33.37 -6.32
C LEU A 515 -63.87 -32.19 -7.29
N GLN A 516 -64.92 -32.06 -8.12
CA GLN A 516 -65.05 -30.95 -9.06
C GLN A 516 -65.17 -29.59 -8.34
N GLN A 517 -65.94 -29.52 -7.24
CA GLN A 517 -66.05 -28.29 -6.44
C GLN A 517 -64.72 -27.90 -5.77
N LEU A 518 -63.97 -28.88 -5.26
CA LEU A 518 -62.64 -28.68 -4.67
C LEU A 518 -61.57 -28.28 -5.71
N GLU A 519 -61.69 -28.78 -6.94
CA GLU A 519 -60.80 -28.42 -8.07
C GLU A 519 -61.05 -27.00 -8.58
N GLN A 520 -62.32 -26.57 -8.61
CA GLN A 520 -62.72 -25.24 -9.06
C GLN A 520 -62.58 -24.17 -7.96
N GLY A 521 -62.32 -24.57 -6.70
CA GLY A 521 -62.13 -23.66 -5.58
C GLY A 521 -63.39 -22.89 -5.17
N LEU A 522 -64.57 -23.48 -5.44
CA LEU A 522 -65.88 -22.87 -5.20
C LEU A 522 -66.40 -23.24 -3.80
N GLY A 523 -66.91 -22.25 -3.06
CA GLY A 523 -67.46 -22.41 -1.72
C GLY A 523 -66.48 -22.07 -0.59
N SER A 524 -67.01 -21.88 0.62
CA SER A 524 -66.20 -21.62 1.80
C SER A 524 -65.56 -22.91 2.33
N LEU A 525 -64.39 -22.82 2.98
CA LEU A 525 -63.70 -23.99 3.55
C LEU A 525 -64.58 -24.77 4.54
N ALA A 526 -65.39 -24.08 5.34
CA ALA A 526 -66.26 -24.69 6.35
C ALA A 526 -67.40 -25.53 5.74
N GLU A 527 -67.96 -25.12 4.58
CA GLU A 527 -69.02 -25.87 3.90
C GLU A 527 -68.49 -27.14 3.24
N LEU A 528 -67.28 -27.08 2.69
CA LEU A 528 -66.61 -28.22 2.05
C LEU A 528 -66.22 -29.29 3.08
N GLU A 529 -65.76 -28.89 4.27
CA GLU A 529 -65.46 -29.82 5.38
C GLU A 529 -66.66 -30.69 5.77
N ALA A 530 -67.84 -30.09 5.89
CA ALA A 530 -69.07 -30.78 6.29
C ALA A 530 -69.53 -31.81 5.23
N ALA A 531 -69.44 -31.48 3.94
CA ALA A 531 -69.88 -32.36 2.86
C ALA A 531 -68.98 -33.60 2.72
N VAL A 532 -67.67 -33.45 2.94
CA VAL A 532 -66.70 -34.54 2.88
C VAL A 532 -66.94 -35.58 3.98
N GLN A 533 -67.25 -35.14 5.20
CA GLN A 533 -67.51 -36.04 6.34
C GLN A 533 -68.69 -37.00 6.07
N ALA A 534 -69.75 -36.52 5.41
CA ALA A 534 -70.93 -37.34 5.10
C ALA A 534 -70.65 -38.48 4.11
N LEU A 535 -69.71 -38.28 3.16
CA LEU A 535 -69.35 -39.30 2.16
C LEU A 535 -68.48 -40.40 2.77
N VAL A 536 -67.59 -40.03 3.71
CA VAL A 536 -66.74 -40.97 4.44
C VAL A 536 -67.58 -42.03 5.15
N GLU A 537 -68.59 -41.64 5.95
CA GLU A 537 -69.39 -42.61 6.71
C GLU A 537 -70.10 -43.66 5.84
N ARG A 538 -70.57 -43.28 4.64
CA ARG A 538 -71.24 -44.22 3.72
C ARG A 538 -70.29 -45.26 3.13
N ALA A 539 -69.06 -44.87 2.78
CA ALA A 539 -68.07 -45.79 2.22
C ALA A 539 -67.61 -46.85 3.23
N ARG A 540 -67.63 -46.52 4.53
CA ARG A 540 -67.26 -47.42 5.63
C ARG A 540 -68.13 -48.68 5.66
N GLY A 541 -69.44 -48.52 5.49
CA GLY A 541 -70.37 -49.64 5.53
C GLY A 541 -70.14 -50.69 4.43
N VAL A 542 -69.70 -50.28 3.24
CA VAL A 542 -69.51 -51.19 2.08
C VAL A 542 -68.25 -52.04 2.21
N VAL A 543 -67.15 -51.46 2.69
CA VAL A 543 -65.87 -52.18 2.85
C VAL A 543 -65.97 -53.30 3.87
N GLN A 544 -66.73 -53.08 4.95
CA GLN A 544 -66.93 -54.08 5.99
C GLN A 544 -67.41 -55.43 5.43
N GLY A 545 -68.41 -55.40 4.54
CA GLY A 545 -68.99 -56.62 3.97
C GLY A 545 -68.04 -57.42 3.07
N ARG A 546 -67.11 -56.77 2.35
CA ARG A 546 -66.14 -57.47 1.47
C ARG A 546 -65.03 -58.18 2.25
N LEU A 547 -64.58 -57.61 3.37
CA LEU A 547 -63.51 -58.19 4.20
C LEU A 547 -63.92 -59.54 4.81
N GLU A 548 -65.20 -59.72 5.12
CA GLU A 548 -65.73 -60.97 5.66
C GLU A 548 -65.62 -62.13 4.66
N ALA A 549 -65.80 -61.88 3.35
CA ALA A 549 -65.73 -62.91 2.31
C ALA A 549 -64.29 -63.42 2.05
N LEU A 550 -63.30 -62.53 2.13
CA LEU A 550 -61.88 -62.84 1.91
C LEU A 550 -61.30 -63.82 2.94
N GLU A 551 -61.71 -63.68 4.19
CA GLU A 551 -61.20 -64.48 5.31
C GLU A 551 -61.45 -65.97 5.10
N ALA A 552 -62.63 -66.30 4.58
CA ALA A 552 -63.02 -67.67 4.30
C ALA A 552 -62.09 -68.34 3.26
N ARG A 553 -61.58 -67.61 2.26
CA ARG A 553 -60.75 -68.17 1.17
C ARG A 553 -59.30 -68.39 1.59
N ILE A 554 -58.75 -67.55 2.47
CA ILE A 554 -57.37 -67.68 2.98
C ILE A 554 -57.20 -68.97 3.80
N GLN A 555 -58.18 -69.30 4.64
CA GLN A 555 -58.13 -70.50 5.50
C GLN A 555 -58.03 -71.81 4.70
N HIS A 556 -58.49 -71.82 3.44
CA HIS A 556 -58.41 -72.98 2.57
C HIS A 556 -56.98 -73.25 2.05
N LEU A 557 -56.26 -72.20 1.62
CA LEU A 557 -54.92 -72.33 1.01
C LEU A 557 -53.82 -72.73 2.02
N GLU A 558 -53.94 -72.33 3.28
CA GLU A 558 -53.00 -72.72 4.34
C GLU A 558 -52.87 -74.23 4.50
N ARG A 559 -53.99 -74.94 4.32
CA ARG A 559 -54.05 -76.40 4.49
C ARG A 559 -53.25 -77.13 3.41
N VAL A 560 -53.13 -76.57 2.21
CA VAL A 560 -52.47 -77.22 1.05
C VAL A 560 -50.97 -76.98 1.08
N LEU A 561 -50.55 -75.74 1.34
CA LEU A 561 -49.14 -75.36 1.37
C LEU A 561 -48.44 -75.81 2.67
N LYS A 562 -49.18 -76.25 3.69
CA LYS A 562 -48.68 -76.49 5.07
C LYS A 562 -47.95 -75.27 5.64
N GLU A 563 -48.21 -74.11 5.07
CA GLU A 563 -47.67 -72.82 5.46
C GLU A 563 -48.85 -72.00 6.00
N SER A 564 -48.64 -71.34 7.13
CA SER A 564 -49.63 -70.41 7.64
C SER A 564 -49.57 -69.11 6.82
N LEU A 565 -50.68 -68.73 6.17
CA LEU A 565 -50.86 -67.51 5.39
C LEU A 565 -51.24 -66.35 6.31
N ILE A 566 -50.44 -66.21 7.37
CA ILE A 566 -50.54 -65.14 8.35
C ILE A 566 -50.45 -63.77 7.64
N GLU A 567 -49.73 -63.72 6.53
CA GLU A 567 -49.54 -62.54 5.69
C GLU A 567 -50.80 -62.03 5.01
N LEU A 568 -51.81 -62.87 4.79
CA LEU A 568 -53.10 -62.43 4.26
C LEU A 568 -54.12 -62.20 5.38
N LYS A 569 -53.96 -62.92 6.50
CA LYS A 569 -54.78 -62.75 7.71
C LYS A 569 -54.52 -61.42 8.42
N LYS A 570 -53.26 -60.99 8.49
CA LYS A 570 -52.88 -59.70 9.07
C LYS A 570 -53.46 -58.49 8.34
N PRO A 571 -53.32 -58.33 7.01
CA PRO A 571 -53.92 -57.20 6.30
C PRO A 571 -55.45 -57.29 6.27
N LEU A 572 -56.02 -58.49 6.38
CA LEU A 572 -57.45 -58.66 6.61
C LEU A 572 -57.89 -58.16 7.99
N GLN A 573 -57.15 -58.52 9.05
CA GLN A 573 -57.37 -58.01 10.41
C GLN A 573 -57.09 -56.50 10.49
N ALA A 574 -56.05 -56.02 9.82
CA ALA A 574 -55.69 -54.61 9.78
C ALA A 574 -56.70 -53.79 8.97
N ASN A 575 -57.25 -54.31 7.88
CA ASN A 575 -58.34 -53.64 7.19
C ASN A 575 -59.60 -53.57 8.07
N ARG A 576 -59.83 -54.55 8.96
CA ARG A 576 -60.89 -54.46 9.99
C ARG A 576 -60.58 -53.46 11.10
N GLU A 577 -59.35 -53.44 11.61
CA GLU A 577 -58.93 -52.49 12.64
C GLU A 577 -58.89 -51.06 12.09
N ALA A 578 -58.43 -50.88 10.85
CA ALA A 578 -58.48 -49.61 10.12
C ALA A 578 -59.93 -49.14 9.99
N LEU A 579 -60.83 -50.04 9.63
CA LEU A 579 -62.26 -49.74 9.60
C LEU A 579 -62.80 -49.37 10.98
N ALA A 580 -62.38 -50.06 12.05
CA ALA A 580 -62.76 -49.75 13.43
C ALA A 580 -62.25 -48.37 13.88
N GLN A 581 -61.08 -47.95 13.38
CA GLN A 581 -60.45 -46.65 13.60
C GLN A 581 -60.96 -45.54 12.65
N GLY A 582 -61.92 -45.85 11.77
CA GLY A 582 -62.55 -44.88 10.86
C GLY A 582 -61.86 -44.70 9.50
N ARG A 583 -60.87 -45.52 9.16
CA ARG A 583 -60.20 -45.53 7.84
C ARG A 583 -60.81 -46.59 6.93
N ILE A 584 -61.13 -46.22 5.70
CA ILE A 584 -61.91 -47.05 4.77
C ILE A 584 -60.97 -47.54 3.68
N ALA A 585 -60.40 -48.73 3.89
CA ALA A 585 -59.44 -49.31 2.98
C ALA A 585 -60.14 -50.06 1.85
N ASP A 586 -59.58 -50.01 0.63
CA ASP A 586 -60.05 -50.85 -0.46
C ASP A 586 -59.76 -52.33 -0.14
N PRO A 587 -60.75 -53.24 -0.18
CA PRO A 587 -60.54 -54.68 -0.03
C PRO A 587 -60.08 -55.35 -1.34
N SER A 588 -60.23 -54.71 -2.50
CA SER A 588 -59.86 -55.27 -3.81
C SER A 588 -58.36 -55.66 -3.94
N PRO A 589 -57.41 -54.94 -3.33
CA PRO A 589 -56.01 -55.35 -3.29
C PRO A 589 -55.77 -56.62 -2.49
N LEU A 590 -56.53 -56.89 -1.42
CA LEU A 590 -56.43 -58.17 -0.70
C LEU A 590 -56.92 -59.33 -1.56
N GLU A 591 -57.97 -59.11 -2.34
CA GLU A 591 -58.51 -60.09 -3.29
C GLU A 591 -57.49 -60.41 -4.37
N ARG A 592 -56.91 -59.38 -4.99
CA ARG A 592 -55.84 -59.55 -5.96
C ARG A 592 -54.58 -60.12 -5.34
N ALA A 593 -54.18 -59.69 -4.16
CA ALA A 593 -53.00 -60.20 -3.47
C ALA A 593 -53.13 -61.69 -3.13
N LEU A 594 -54.33 -62.16 -2.83
CA LEU A 594 -54.59 -63.59 -2.66
C LEU A 594 -54.38 -64.35 -3.97
N ASP A 595 -54.94 -63.85 -5.06
CA ASP A 595 -54.83 -64.47 -6.39
C ASP A 595 -53.40 -64.38 -6.95
N ASP A 596 -52.75 -63.24 -6.77
CA ASP A 596 -51.36 -62.97 -7.12
C ASP A 596 -50.41 -63.77 -6.25
N LEU A 597 -50.68 -63.99 -4.95
CA LEU A 597 -49.84 -64.85 -4.12
C LEU A 597 -49.86 -66.28 -4.65
N VAL A 598 -51.03 -66.76 -5.07
CA VAL A 598 -51.14 -68.09 -5.68
C VAL A 598 -50.38 -68.14 -7.01
N ALA A 599 -50.48 -67.12 -7.86
CA ALA A 599 -49.75 -67.03 -9.12
C ALA A 599 -48.23 -66.86 -8.91
N ALA A 600 -47.83 -66.02 -7.96
CA ALA A 600 -46.46 -65.73 -7.59
C ALA A 600 -45.80 -66.92 -6.90
N ARG A 601 -46.53 -67.70 -6.10
CA ARG A 601 -45.96 -68.92 -5.52
C ARG A 601 -45.64 -69.93 -6.61
N ARG A 602 -46.48 -70.03 -7.65
CA ARG A 602 -46.17 -70.83 -8.85
C ARG A 602 -44.95 -70.29 -9.60
N ALA A 603 -44.87 -68.99 -9.81
CA ALA A 603 -43.71 -68.38 -10.46
C ALA A 603 -42.42 -68.52 -9.64
N SER A 604 -42.48 -68.34 -8.32
CA SER A 604 -41.37 -68.49 -7.37
C SER A 604 -40.81 -69.89 -7.41
N ILE A 605 -41.68 -70.90 -7.36
CA ILE A 605 -41.25 -72.29 -7.47
C ILE A 605 -40.59 -72.53 -8.84
N ALA A 606 -41.13 -71.97 -9.94
CA ALA A 606 -40.51 -72.10 -11.26
C ALA A 606 -39.13 -71.42 -11.36
N GLU A 607 -38.96 -70.27 -10.73
CA GLU A 607 -37.71 -69.52 -10.70
C GLU A 607 -36.68 -70.11 -9.74
N GLU A 608 -37.08 -70.56 -8.56
CA GLU A 608 -36.23 -71.28 -7.61
C GLU A 608 -35.59 -72.47 -8.31
N LEU A 609 -36.41 -73.21 -9.06
CA LEU A 609 -35.93 -74.29 -9.92
C LEU A 609 -34.92 -73.77 -10.97
N ALA A 610 -35.21 -72.70 -11.71
CA ALA A 610 -34.26 -72.13 -12.67
C ALA A 610 -32.96 -71.60 -12.04
N ARG A 611 -33.02 -71.08 -10.80
CA ARG A 611 -31.83 -70.60 -10.06
C ARG A 611 -31.00 -71.75 -9.55
N TYR A 612 -31.63 -72.81 -9.07
CA TYR A 612 -30.92 -74.01 -8.67
C TYR A 612 -30.19 -74.64 -9.86
N GLU A 613 -30.77 -74.55 -11.05
CA GLU A 613 -30.10 -74.90 -12.32
C GLU A 613 -28.87 -74.01 -12.61
N ALA A 614 -28.96 -72.69 -12.39
CA ALA A 614 -27.83 -71.77 -12.60
C ALA A 614 -26.72 -71.92 -11.55
N VAL A 615 -27.06 -72.12 -10.27
CA VAL A 615 -26.09 -72.35 -9.18
C VAL A 615 -25.36 -73.67 -9.39
N ALA A 616 -26.07 -74.71 -9.84
CA ALA A 616 -25.45 -75.95 -10.30
C ALA A 616 -24.35 -75.67 -11.35
N ARG A 617 -24.60 -74.75 -12.29
CA ARG A 617 -23.63 -74.39 -13.34
C ARG A 617 -22.48 -73.50 -12.87
N SER A 618 -22.66 -72.60 -11.91
CA SER A 618 -21.59 -71.73 -11.41
C SER A 618 -20.64 -72.42 -10.41
N MET A 619 -21.12 -73.48 -9.76
CA MET A 619 -20.32 -74.32 -8.87
C MET A 619 -19.62 -75.45 -9.65
N LYS A 620 -19.49 -75.31 -10.98
CA LYS A 620 -18.73 -76.23 -11.83
C LYS A 620 -17.26 -76.24 -11.40
N GLY A 621 -16.69 -77.44 -11.26
CA GLY A 621 -15.39 -77.68 -10.64
C GLY A 621 -15.43 -77.99 -9.14
N LEU A 622 -16.58 -77.77 -8.47
CA LEU A 622 -16.81 -78.07 -7.04
C LEU A 622 -18.00 -79.03 -6.77
N GLY A 623 -18.69 -79.58 -7.80
CA GLY A 623 -19.70 -80.66 -7.66
C GLY A 623 -21.16 -80.37 -8.05
N GLY A 624 -21.44 -79.37 -8.90
CA GLY A 624 -22.81 -78.91 -9.20
C GLY A 624 -23.70 -79.77 -10.12
N GLU A 625 -23.23 -80.86 -10.72
CA GLU A 625 -23.95 -81.58 -11.79
C GLU A 625 -25.17 -82.39 -11.30
N GLU A 626 -25.10 -83.00 -10.11
CA GLU A 626 -26.20 -83.82 -9.54
C GLU A 626 -27.45 -83.00 -9.20
N LEU A 627 -27.25 -81.72 -8.85
CA LEU A 627 -28.33 -80.79 -8.52
C LEU A 627 -29.22 -80.46 -9.72
N GLU A 628 -28.65 -80.46 -10.93
CA GLU A 628 -29.35 -80.07 -12.17
C GLU A 628 -30.46 -81.08 -12.55
N ALA A 629 -30.27 -82.37 -12.27
CA ALA A 629 -31.22 -83.41 -12.64
C ALA A 629 -32.54 -83.39 -11.82
N LYS A 630 -32.45 -83.14 -10.51
CA LYS A 630 -33.62 -83.11 -9.60
C LYS A 630 -34.52 -81.90 -9.84
N VAL A 631 -33.94 -80.79 -10.27
CA VAL A 631 -34.66 -79.56 -10.62
C VAL A 631 -35.61 -79.77 -11.81
N ALA A 632 -35.23 -80.59 -12.79
CA ALA A 632 -36.05 -80.83 -13.98
C ALA A 632 -37.39 -81.54 -13.66
N GLN A 633 -37.39 -82.46 -12.69
CA GLN A 633 -38.58 -83.24 -12.32
C GLN A 633 -39.66 -82.41 -11.62
N ALA A 634 -39.30 -81.46 -10.75
CA ALA A 634 -40.27 -80.61 -10.06
C ALA A 634 -41.00 -79.65 -11.04
N ARG A 635 -40.36 -79.29 -12.14
CA ARG A 635 -40.90 -78.36 -13.14
C ARG A 635 -42.12 -78.91 -13.90
N THR A 636 -42.20 -80.23 -14.09
CA THR A 636 -43.32 -80.85 -14.84
C THR A 636 -44.63 -80.80 -14.06
N HIS A 637 -44.59 -80.92 -12.74
CA HIS A 637 -45.80 -80.83 -11.90
C HIS A 637 -46.41 -79.43 -11.89
N LEU A 638 -45.58 -78.39 -11.90
CA LEU A 638 -46.03 -77.01 -11.93
C LEU A 638 -46.84 -76.66 -13.21
N GLN A 639 -46.53 -77.32 -14.33
CA GLN A 639 -47.25 -77.12 -15.59
C GLN A 639 -48.67 -77.67 -15.58
N ALA A 640 -48.98 -78.63 -14.70
CA ALA A 640 -50.33 -79.19 -14.53
C ALA A 640 -51.26 -78.30 -13.67
N GLY A 641 -50.77 -77.18 -13.14
CA GLY A 641 -51.53 -76.28 -12.26
C GLY A 641 -51.52 -76.69 -10.78
N GLU A 642 -50.80 -77.75 -10.43
CA GLU A 642 -50.58 -78.18 -9.04
C GLU A 642 -49.27 -77.58 -8.49
N LEU A 643 -49.17 -77.45 -7.16
CA LEU A 643 -47.99 -76.90 -6.48
C LEU A 643 -47.11 -78.05 -5.93
N PRO A 644 -45.87 -78.27 -6.44
CA PRO A 644 -44.98 -79.37 -6.03
C PRO A 644 -44.12 -79.07 -4.77
N ASP A 645 -43.58 -80.10 -4.11
CA ASP A 645 -42.68 -80.02 -2.93
C ASP A 645 -41.19 -80.00 -3.33
N LEU A 646 -40.37 -79.13 -2.71
CA LEU A 646 -38.98 -78.82 -3.09
C LEU A 646 -37.90 -79.24 -2.08
N SER A 647 -38.27 -79.88 -0.97
CA SER A 647 -37.37 -80.13 0.17
C SER A 647 -36.04 -80.85 -0.15
N GLU A 648 -36.03 -81.81 -1.09
CA GLU A 648 -34.82 -82.57 -1.46
C GLU A 648 -33.72 -81.72 -2.12
N ILE A 649 -34.10 -80.70 -2.90
CA ILE A 649 -33.16 -79.86 -3.68
C ILE A 649 -32.36 -78.93 -2.75
N HIS A 650 -32.98 -78.43 -1.68
CA HIS A 650 -32.33 -77.55 -0.72
C HIS A 650 -31.18 -78.24 0.06
N ALA A 651 -31.32 -79.54 0.35
CA ALA A 651 -30.32 -80.28 1.11
C ALA A 651 -28.96 -80.38 0.38
N LEU A 652 -28.98 -80.55 -0.94
CA LEU A 652 -27.77 -80.66 -1.77
C LEU A 652 -27.02 -79.33 -1.89
N LEU A 653 -27.74 -78.21 -2.07
CA LEU A 653 -27.16 -76.87 -2.13
C LEU A 653 -26.41 -76.47 -0.85
N GLY A 654 -26.93 -76.89 0.30
CA GLY A 654 -26.31 -76.60 1.61
C GLY A 654 -24.91 -77.21 1.75
N ARG A 655 -24.64 -78.36 1.11
CA ARG A 655 -23.32 -79.01 1.17
C ARG A 655 -22.27 -78.25 0.36
N LEU A 656 -22.63 -77.80 -0.85
CA LEU A 656 -21.70 -77.12 -1.77
C LEU A 656 -21.25 -75.75 -1.27
N ARG A 657 -22.13 -74.99 -0.61
CA ARG A 657 -21.78 -73.66 -0.07
C ARG A 657 -20.73 -73.71 1.03
N ARG A 658 -20.79 -74.71 1.91
CA ARG A 658 -19.80 -74.89 2.99
C ARG A 658 -18.38 -75.08 2.45
N ALA A 659 -18.22 -75.83 1.36
CA ALA A 659 -16.91 -76.05 0.73
C ALA A 659 -16.29 -74.78 0.12
N GLN A 660 -17.11 -73.81 -0.27
CA GLN A 660 -16.63 -72.53 -0.80
C GLN A 660 -16.13 -71.60 0.33
N GLU A 661 -16.82 -71.59 1.47
CA GLU A 661 -16.44 -70.74 2.62
C GLU A 661 -15.11 -71.14 3.23
N THR A 662 -14.84 -72.45 3.31
CA THR A 662 -13.54 -72.96 3.79
C THR A 662 -12.38 -72.41 2.95
N LEU A 663 -12.54 -72.35 1.63
CA LEU A 663 -11.49 -71.84 0.73
C LEU A 663 -11.22 -70.34 0.91
N ARG A 664 -12.23 -69.56 1.32
CA ARG A 664 -12.08 -68.12 1.58
C ARG A 664 -11.29 -67.84 2.84
N ALA A 665 -11.56 -68.59 3.90
CA ALA A 665 -10.88 -68.43 5.18
C ALA A 665 -9.37 -68.65 5.03
N ASP A 666 -8.99 -69.68 4.27
CA ASP A 666 -7.59 -70.01 4.01
C ASP A 666 -6.84 -68.88 3.28
N LEU A 667 -7.46 -68.27 2.27
CA LEU A 667 -6.84 -67.17 1.53
C LEU A 667 -6.69 -65.90 2.38
N GLY A 668 -7.64 -65.62 3.27
CA GLY A 668 -7.61 -64.42 4.11
C GLY A 668 -6.50 -64.45 5.14
N ALA A 669 -6.28 -65.61 5.76
CA ALA A 669 -5.18 -65.82 6.69
C ALA A 669 -3.82 -65.56 6.02
N ARG A 670 -3.64 -66.02 4.78
CA ARG A 670 -2.38 -65.84 4.04
C ARG A 670 -2.10 -64.39 3.65
N ILE A 671 -3.10 -63.64 3.19
CA ILE A 671 -2.91 -62.23 2.84
C ILE A 671 -2.53 -61.39 4.08
N GLY A 672 -3.17 -61.64 5.23
CA GLY A 672 -2.87 -60.91 6.46
C GLY A 672 -1.41 -61.04 6.88
N ALA A 673 -0.89 -62.27 6.85
CA ALA A 673 0.51 -62.55 7.17
C ALA A 673 1.49 -61.77 6.26
N LEU A 674 1.18 -61.67 4.97
CA LEU A 674 2.01 -60.94 4.00
C LEU A 674 2.08 -59.43 4.25
N LEU A 675 0.95 -58.82 4.61
CA LEU A 675 0.88 -57.37 4.82
C LEU A 675 1.60 -56.94 6.09
N GLU A 676 1.55 -57.76 7.15
CA GLU A 676 2.32 -57.53 8.37
C GLU A 676 3.83 -57.52 8.07
N ALA A 677 4.30 -58.51 7.30
CA ALA A 677 5.71 -58.60 6.91
C ALA A 677 6.17 -57.38 6.09
N TYR A 678 5.36 -56.93 5.12
CA TYR A 678 5.63 -55.71 4.35
C TYR A 678 5.73 -54.45 5.22
N GLY A 679 4.89 -54.34 6.27
CA GLY A 679 4.89 -53.20 7.18
C GLY A 679 6.21 -53.00 7.92
N VAL A 680 6.93 -54.09 8.24
CA VAL A 680 8.24 -54.05 8.89
C VAL A 680 9.33 -53.57 7.93
N HIS A 681 9.33 -54.07 6.70
CA HIS A 681 10.43 -53.86 5.74
C HIS A 681 10.30 -52.57 4.90
N LYS A 682 9.17 -51.86 4.98
CA LYS A 682 8.86 -50.66 4.17
C LYS A 682 9.82 -49.46 4.36
N GLY A 683 10.56 -49.40 5.47
CA GLY A 683 11.48 -48.30 5.79
C GLY A 683 12.70 -48.20 4.87
N VAL A 684 13.00 -49.26 4.12
CA VAL A 684 14.10 -49.31 3.15
C VAL A 684 13.55 -48.86 1.80
N GLY A 685 13.77 -47.59 1.47
CA GLY A 685 13.16 -46.87 0.35
C GLY A 685 13.66 -47.28 -1.04
N GLY A 686 13.62 -48.58 -1.38
CA GLY A 686 14.03 -49.18 -2.66
C GLY A 686 12.90 -49.42 -3.69
N GLU A 687 13.25 -49.86 -4.90
CA GLU A 687 12.29 -50.06 -6.02
C GLU A 687 11.35 -51.26 -5.84
N THR A 688 11.82 -52.34 -5.21
CA THR A 688 11.01 -53.52 -4.83
C THR A 688 9.90 -53.13 -3.87
N ALA A 689 10.19 -52.27 -2.89
CA ALA A 689 9.19 -51.71 -1.99
C ALA A 689 8.13 -50.91 -2.74
N LEU A 690 8.50 -50.20 -3.81
CA LEU A 690 7.59 -49.42 -4.65
C LEU A 690 6.70 -50.31 -5.53
N ARG A 691 7.18 -51.45 -6.05
CA ARG A 691 6.39 -52.39 -6.87
C ARG A 691 5.48 -53.31 -6.06
N LEU A 692 5.96 -53.73 -4.89
CA LEU A 692 5.17 -54.54 -3.98
C LEU A 692 4.02 -53.73 -3.39
N LYS A 693 4.21 -52.42 -3.21
CA LYS A 693 3.19 -51.52 -2.65
C LYS A 693 1.84 -51.63 -3.38
N PRO A 694 1.71 -51.47 -4.72
CA PRO A 694 0.44 -51.68 -5.43
C PRO A 694 -0.19 -53.07 -5.27
N LEU A 695 0.61 -54.14 -5.19
CA LEU A 695 0.09 -55.51 -5.03
C LEU A 695 -0.35 -55.78 -3.61
N CYS A 696 0.38 -55.27 -2.62
CA CYS A 696 -0.06 -55.23 -1.22
C CYS A 696 -1.30 -54.38 -1.09
N ASP A 697 -1.39 -53.23 -1.75
CA ASP A 697 -2.59 -52.39 -1.77
C ASP A 697 -3.77 -53.15 -2.41
N PHE A 698 -3.54 -53.89 -3.52
CA PHE A 698 -4.55 -54.75 -4.15
C PHE A 698 -4.97 -55.93 -3.27
N LEU A 699 -4.02 -56.62 -2.64
CA LEU A 699 -4.29 -57.79 -1.81
C LEU A 699 -4.88 -57.39 -0.47
N GLN A 700 -4.46 -56.28 0.11
CA GLN A 700 -5.14 -55.65 1.25
C GLN A 700 -6.58 -55.35 0.85
N SER A 701 -6.79 -54.71 -0.29
CA SER A 701 -8.13 -54.49 -0.82
C SER A 701 -8.86 -55.80 -1.13
N ALA A 702 -8.18 -56.89 -1.52
CA ALA A 702 -8.78 -58.17 -1.88
C ALA A 702 -9.08 -59.03 -0.65
N ALA A 703 -8.26 -58.98 0.40
CA ALA A 703 -8.45 -59.64 1.69
C ALA A 703 -9.70 -59.11 2.38
N GLU A 704 -9.83 -57.78 2.35
CA GLU A 704 -11.06 -57.11 2.78
C GLU A 704 -12.28 -57.57 1.98
N ARG A 705 -12.10 -58.05 0.73
CA ARG A 705 -13.16 -58.47 -0.19
C ARG A 705 -13.31 -59.98 -0.39
N LEU A 706 -12.44 -60.81 0.21
CA LEU A 706 -12.44 -62.27 0.10
C LEU A 706 -13.79 -62.93 0.42
N PRO A 707 -14.54 -62.49 1.46
CA PRO A 707 -15.86 -63.02 1.76
C PRO A 707 -16.85 -62.91 0.58
N ARG A 708 -16.58 -62.03 -0.38
CA ARG A 708 -17.50 -61.65 -1.47
C ARG A 708 -17.11 -62.24 -2.82
N LEU A 709 -15.90 -62.78 -2.98
CA LEU A 709 -15.44 -63.29 -4.26
C LEU A 709 -16.11 -64.61 -4.60
N GLY A 710 -16.67 -64.72 -5.81
CA GLY A 710 -17.21 -65.96 -6.36
C GLY A 710 -16.11 -67.00 -6.58
N VAL A 711 -16.48 -68.24 -6.89
CA VAL A 711 -15.51 -69.34 -7.04
C VAL A 711 -14.37 -68.97 -8.02
N SER A 712 -14.67 -68.33 -9.15
CA SER A 712 -13.65 -67.90 -10.12
C SER A 712 -12.69 -66.85 -9.57
N GLY A 713 -13.20 -65.78 -8.93
CA GLY A 713 -12.37 -64.71 -8.38
C GLY A 713 -11.55 -65.14 -7.15
N LEU A 714 -12.05 -66.09 -6.35
CA LEU A 714 -11.24 -66.70 -5.29
C LEU A 714 -10.04 -67.43 -5.87
N LEU A 715 -10.21 -68.06 -7.03
CA LEU A 715 -9.11 -68.70 -7.73
C LEU A 715 -8.13 -67.68 -8.33
N GLU A 716 -8.56 -66.45 -8.65
CA GLU A 716 -7.69 -65.38 -9.13
C GLU A 716 -6.93 -64.67 -8.00
N VAL A 717 -7.58 -64.36 -6.87
CA VAL A 717 -6.89 -63.79 -5.69
C VAL A 717 -5.87 -64.76 -5.14
N ARG A 718 -6.19 -66.06 -5.17
CA ARG A 718 -5.21 -67.09 -4.86
C ARG A 718 -3.95 -66.95 -5.73
N ARG A 719 -4.09 -66.66 -7.03
CA ARG A 719 -2.94 -66.47 -7.94
C ARG A 719 -2.16 -65.18 -7.64
N ALA A 720 -2.83 -64.05 -7.46
CA ALA A 720 -2.17 -62.77 -7.17
C ALA A 720 -1.46 -62.76 -5.79
N LEU A 721 -2.03 -63.45 -4.80
CA LEU A 721 -1.41 -63.64 -3.49
C LEU A 721 -0.10 -64.41 -3.60
N GLU A 722 -0.11 -65.50 -4.38
CA GLU A 722 1.09 -66.29 -4.64
C GLU A 722 2.19 -65.47 -5.35
N GLU A 723 1.85 -64.43 -6.11
CA GLU A 723 2.82 -63.54 -6.75
C GLU A 723 3.40 -62.49 -5.78
N ALA A 724 2.56 -61.87 -4.94
CA ALA A 724 3.03 -60.87 -3.96
C ALA A 724 3.90 -61.50 -2.86
N GLU A 725 3.58 -62.72 -2.41
CA GLU A 725 4.38 -63.48 -1.44
C GLU A 725 5.84 -63.63 -1.92
N ARG A 726 6.07 -63.69 -3.23
CA ARG A 726 7.42 -63.79 -3.78
C ARG A 726 8.21 -62.48 -3.74
N LEU A 727 7.56 -61.34 -3.93
CA LEU A 727 8.20 -60.01 -3.93
C LEU A 727 8.49 -59.51 -2.51
N GLU A 728 7.66 -59.88 -1.53
CA GLU A 728 7.90 -59.57 -0.11
C GLU A 728 9.19 -60.22 0.39
N ALA A 729 9.42 -61.49 0.04
CA ALA A 729 10.65 -62.19 0.38
C ALA A 729 11.92 -61.50 -0.16
N GLN A 730 11.85 -60.81 -1.29
CA GLN A 730 12.98 -60.05 -1.85
C GLN A 730 13.24 -58.76 -1.08
N LEU A 731 12.18 -58.05 -0.69
CA LEU A 731 12.30 -56.80 0.08
C LEU A 731 12.89 -57.03 1.47
N ALA A 732 12.55 -58.16 2.11
CA ALA A 732 13.12 -58.53 3.41
C ALA A 732 14.66 -58.64 3.36
N GLN A 733 15.21 -59.24 2.30
CA GLN A 733 16.66 -59.40 2.11
C GLN A 733 17.37 -58.05 1.94
N GLU A 734 16.77 -57.12 1.20
CA GLU A 734 17.31 -55.77 1.03
C GLU A 734 17.32 -54.98 2.35
N TYR A 735 16.32 -55.21 3.21
CA TYR A 735 16.24 -54.56 4.52
C TYR A 735 17.33 -55.02 5.48
N GLU A 736 17.59 -56.32 5.54
CA GLU A 736 18.69 -56.88 6.34
C GLU A 736 20.05 -56.34 5.87
N ALA A 737 20.28 -56.24 4.56
CA ALA A 737 21.51 -55.68 4.00
C ALA A 737 21.70 -54.18 4.33
N ALA A 738 20.63 -53.40 4.43
CA ALA A 738 20.70 -52.00 4.83
C ALA A 738 21.03 -51.83 6.33
N GLN A 739 20.54 -52.74 7.19
CA GLN A 739 20.82 -52.71 8.62
C GLN A 739 22.25 -53.14 8.97
N SER A 740 22.85 -54.09 8.22
CA SER A 740 24.24 -54.50 8.45
C SER A 740 25.23 -53.35 8.16
N VAL A 741 25.03 -52.58 7.09
CA VAL A 741 25.85 -51.38 6.77
C VAL A 741 25.76 -50.31 7.88
N LEU A 742 24.57 -50.13 8.47
CA LEU A 742 24.37 -49.21 9.60
C LEU A 742 25.06 -49.67 10.89
N GLN A 743 25.24 -50.98 11.08
CA GLN A 743 25.99 -51.54 12.21
C GLN A 743 27.50 -51.48 12.00
N GLU A 744 27.99 -51.63 10.77
CA GLU A 744 29.42 -51.48 10.43
C GLU A 744 29.94 -50.04 10.63
N LEU A 745 29.13 -49.01 10.37
CA LEU A 745 29.49 -47.60 10.60
C LEU A 745 29.55 -47.18 12.08
N LYS A 746 28.98 -47.97 12.99
CA LYS A 746 29.03 -47.74 14.45
C LYS A 746 30.18 -48.48 15.13
N GLY A 747 30.97 -49.25 14.38
CA GLY A 747 32.03 -50.14 14.89
C GLY A 747 33.47 -49.66 14.69
N ALA A 748 33.72 -48.38 14.36
CA ALA A 748 35.06 -47.78 14.42
C ALA A 748 35.12 -46.74 15.56
N ASP A 749 35.76 -47.14 16.66
CA ASP A 749 35.82 -46.48 17.97
C ASP A 749 36.62 -45.17 17.97
N LEU A 750 36.10 -44.12 18.63
CA LEU A 750 36.89 -42.92 18.97
C LEU A 750 36.69 -42.38 20.40
N GLU A 751 35.74 -42.88 21.19
CA GLU A 751 35.45 -42.29 22.51
C GLU A 751 35.92 -43.13 23.71
N SER A 752 36.58 -44.27 23.49
CA SER A 752 37.07 -45.15 24.59
C SER A 752 38.58 -45.39 24.63
N LEU A 753 39.39 -44.63 23.87
CA LEU A 753 40.85 -44.62 24.03
C LEU A 753 41.33 -43.31 24.66
N LEU A 754 41.25 -43.31 26.00
CA LEU A 754 42.22 -42.68 26.90
C LEU A 754 42.00 -41.19 27.25
N ASP A 755 41.04 -41.00 28.16
CA ASP A 755 41.32 -40.23 29.38
C ASP A 755 42.58 -40.80 30.10
N VAL A 756 43.35 -39.95 30.79
CA VAL A 756 44.41 -40.30 31.78
C VAL A 756 45.81 -40.63 31.22
N PHE A 757 46.60 -39.62 30.80
CA PHE A 757 48.07 -39.51 31.05
C PHE A 757 48.58 -38.08 30.71
N GLU A 758 49.28 -37.46 31.66
CA GLU A 758 50.30 -36.39 31.63
C GLU A 758 50.38 -35.31 30.52
N ALA A 759 50.54 -34.04 30.94
CA ALA A 759 51.06 -32.93 30.11
C ALA A 759 52.61 -32.94 30.05
N PRO A 760 53.26 -32.42 28.98
CA PRO A 760 53.63 -30.99 28.99
C PRO A 760 53.57 -30.23 27.62
N SER A 761 53.36 -28.91 27.75
CA SER A 761 53.69 -27.70 26.91
C SER A 761 54.75 -27.81 25.78
N PRO A 762 54.94 -26.84 24.82
CA PRO A 762 54.14 -25.77 24.14
C PRO A 762 54.29 -25.82 22.56
N PRO A 763 54.18 -24.74 21.73
CA PRO A 763 53.10 -23.80 21.32
C PRO A 763 52.80 -23.87 19.77
N PRO A 764 52.07 -22.92 19.09
CA PRO A 764 50.86 -22.16 19.43
C PRO A 764 49.71 -22.27 18.36
N THR A 765 48.57 -21.63 18.69
CA THR A 765 47.54 -20.95 17.84
C THR A 765 46.43 -21.74 17.11
N PRO A 766 45.19 -21.18 17.00
CA PRO A 766 44.54 -20.17 17.86
C PRO A 766 43.10 -20.55 18.30
N SER A 767 42.91 -20.60 19.62
CA SER A 767 41.78 -20.00 20.37
C SER A 767 40.34 -20.06 19.81
N THR A 768 39.52 -21.02 20.28
CA THR A 768 38.11 -20.71 20.62
C THR A 768 38.13 -19.79 21.83
N LEU A 769 38.11 -18.48 21.54
CA LEU A 769 38.05 -17.42 22.52
C LEU A 769 36.78 -17.61 23.38
N PRO A 770 36.85 -17.42 24.71
CA PRO A 770 35.70 -17.56 25.59
C PRO A 770 34.60 -16.61 25.10
N GLU A 771 33.49 -17.17 24.60
CA GLU A 771 32.36 -16.36 24.15
C GLU A 771 31.79 -15.59 25.34
N PRO A 772 31.78 -14.25 25.31
CA PRO A 772 31.21 -13.46 26.37
C PRO A 772 29.70 -13.71 26.51
N GLU A 773 29.19 -13.69 27.75
CA GLU A 773 27.77 -13.97 28.09
C GLU A 773 26.79 -13.10 27.27
N VAL A 774 27.22 -11.91 26.87
CA VAL A 774 26.47 -10.95 26.06
C VAL A 774 26.14 -11.52 24.67
N LEU A 775 27.06 -12.27 24.04
CA LEU A 775 26.82 -12.88 22.70
C LEU A 775 25.87 -14.07 22.76
N ARG A 776 25.78 -14.79 23.90
CA ARG A 776 24.84 -15.91 24.06
C ARG A 776 23.38 -15.46 24.02
N GLN A 777 23.08 -14.22 24.39
CA GLN A 777 21.73 -13.67 24.37
C GLN A 777 21.18 -13.46 22.95
N PHE A 778 22.04 -13.45 21.93
CA PHE A 778 21.67 -13.33 20.52
C PHE A 778 21.35 -14.70 19.87
N ARG A 779 21.57 -15.83 20.54
CA ARG A 779 21.21 -17.17 20.04
C ARG A 779 19.73 -17.49 20.27
N VAL A 780 18.84 -16.81 19.54
CA VAL A 780 17.39 -17.06 19.53
C VAL A 780 17.02 -17.96 18.35
N ARG A 781 15.95 -18.77 18.46
CA ARG A 781 15.45 -19.62 17.35
C ARG A 781 15.18 -18.76 16.11
N GLY A 782 15.91 -19.03 15.02
CA GLY A 782 15.88 -18.27 13.75
C GLY A 782 17.10 -17.36 13.52
N VAL A 783 18.08 -17.33 14.44
CA VAL A 783 19.41 -16.74 14.22
C VAL A 783 20.38 -17.86 13.85
N GLU A 784 20.98 -17.76 12.66
CA GLU A 784 21.85 -18.80 12.08
C GLU A 784 23.32 -18.61 12.50
N ALA A 785 23.78 -17.38 12.61
CA ALA A 785 25.16 -17.09 12.99
C ALA A 785 25.31 -15.75 13.72
N VAL A 786 26.22 -15.71 14.69
CA VAL A 786 26.59 -14.51 15.45
C VAL A 786 28.09 -14.54 15.66
N ALA A 787 28.78 -13.47 15.30
CA ALA A 787 30.20 -13.34 15.58
C ALA A 787 30.64 -11.90 15.79
N LEU A 788 31.64 -11.73 16.64
CA LEU A 788 32.41 -10.51 16.79
C LEU A 788 33.67 -10.63 15.91
N VAL A 789 33.89 -9.68 15.02
CA VAL A 789 34.98 -9.66 14.04
C VAL A 789 35.86 -8.44 14.32
N GLU A 790 37.18 -8.61 14.31
CA GLU A 790 38.16 -7.54 14.46
C GLU A 790 39.29 -7.79 13.47
N GLY A 791 39.64 -6.78 12.66
CA GLY A 791 40.73 -6.89 11.69
C GLY A 791 40.61 -8.07 10.71
N GLY A 792 39.38 -8.49 10.36
CA GLY A 792 39.15 -9.60 9.44
C GLY A 792 39.31 -11.00 10.05
N GLN A 793 39.37 -11.12 11.37
CA GLN A 793 39.36 -12.38 12.12
C GLN A 793 38.19 -12.42 13.12
N VAL A 794 37.68 -13.62 13.41
CA VAL A 794 36.61 -13.80 14.39
C VAL A 794 37.21 -13.79 15.80
N VAL A 795 36.80 -12.83 16.62
CA VAL A 795 37.21 -12.66 18.03
C VAL A 795 36.30 -13.46 18.98
N ALA A 796 35.04 -13.68 18.63
CA ALA A 796 34.14 -14.56 19.38
C ALA A 796 32.95 -14.95 18.49
N GLY A 797 32.37 -16.13 18.66
CA GLY A 797 31.27 -16.60 17.81
C GLY A 797 31.71 -17.29 16.52
N GLY A 798 30.82 -17.40 15.55
CA GLY A 798 31.09 -18.08 14.27
C GLY A 798 30.23 -17.54 13.13
N LEU A 799 30.79 -17.50 11.91
CA LEU A 799 30.13 -17.07 10.68
C LEU A 799 30.21 -18.15 9.60
N PRO A 800 29.18 -18.30 8.76
CA PRO A 800 29.15 -19.27 7.67
C PRO A 800 29.88 -18.77 6.40
N PHE A 801 30.48 -17.58 6.45
CA PHE A 801 31.23 -16.97 5.36
C PHE A 801 32.54 -16.35 5.87
N ALA A 802 33.45 -16.01 4.96
CA ALA A 802 34.77 -15.52 5.32
C ALA A 802 34.70 -14.20 6.13
N PRO A 803 35.34 -14.11 7.31
CA PRO A 803 35.25 -12.93 8.19
C PRO A 803 35.84 -11.67 7.55
N ARG A 804 36.78 -11.82 6.59
CA ARG A 804 37.30 -10.71 5.79
C ARG A 804 36.21 -9.99 5.00
N SER A 805 35.18 -10.70 4.53
CA SER A 805 34.07 -10.09 3.79
C SER A 805 33.23 -9.18 4.68
N ALA A 806 33.03 -9.55 5.95
CA ALA A 806 32.38 -8.66 6.92
C ALA A 806 33.27 -7.47 7.29
N GLN A 807 34.58 -7.68 7.42
CA GLN A 807 35.53 -6.61 7.73
C GLN A 807 35.58 -5.54 6.65
N VAL A 808 35.59 -5.91 5.36
CA VAL A 808 35.53 -4.93 4.26
C VAL A 808 34.29 -4.04 4.40
N VAL A 809 33.13 -4.61 4.75
CA VAL A 809 31.92 -3.81 4.96
C VAL A 809 32.03 -2.91 6.20
N PHE A 810 32.69 -3.35 7.28
CA PHE A 810 32.94 -2.48 8.44
C PHE A 810 33.94 -1.36 8.13
N ASP A 811 35.00 -1.65 7.36
CA ASP A 811 36.00 -0.67 6.94
C ASP A 811 35.36 0.34 5.99
N ASP A 812 34.52 -0.10 5.05
CA ASP A 812 33.73 0.77 4.19
C ASP A 812 32.76 1.65 5.01
N LEU A 813 32.10 1.10 6.04
CA LEU A 813 31.22 1.88 6.92
C LEU A 813 31.99 2.90 7.79
N ILE A 814 33.21 2.58 8.20
CA ILE A 814 34.09 3.49 8.96
C ILE A 814 34.67 4.56 8.04
N ASN A 815 35.11 4.18 6.83
CA ASN A 815 35.60 5.11 5.81
C ASN A 815 34.49 6.06 5.38
N LEU A 816 33.28 5.54 5.14
CA LEU A 816 32.10 6.36 4.83
C LEU A 816 31.72 7.29 5.99
N ALA A 817 31.88 6.85 7.25
CA ALA A 817 31.68 7.74 8.40
C ALA A 817 32.76 8.84 8.51
N ASN A 818 34.02 8.50 8.21
CA ASN A 818 35.15 9.44 8.22
C ASN A 818 35.05 10.44 7.05
N GLU A 819 34.64 9.99 5.87
CA GLU A 819 34.39 10.82 4.68
C GLU A 819 33.21 11.78 4.90
N LEU A 820 32.16 11.34 5.62
CA LEU A 820 30.99 12.17 5.88
C LEU A 820 31.15 13.10 7.10
N SER A 821 32.30 13.09 7.80
CA SER A 821 32.52 13.80 9.09
C SER A 821 31.39 13.58 10.13
N GLY A 822 30.66 12.47 9.99
CA GLY A 822 29.46 12.16 10.75
C GLY A 822 29.74 11.21 11.90
N GLN A 823 28.77 11.03 12.79
CA GLN A 823 28.87 9.98 13.81
C GLN A 823 29.00 8.62 13.11
N PRO A 824 29.90 7.73 13.57
CA PRO A 824 30.10 6.42 12.93
C PRO A 824 28.78 5.65 12.85
N ALA A 825 28.53 5.06 11.68
CA ALA A 825 27.28 4.35 11.38
C ALA A 825 27.01 3.32 12.45
N ARG A 826 26.00 3.54 13.30
CA ARG A 826 25.84 2.77 14.54
C ARG A 826 25.35 1.34 14.34
N LEU A 827 24.87 1.01 13.14
CA LEU A 827 24.24 -0.24 12.72
C LEU A 827 24.09 -0.20 11.19
N SER A 828 24.32 -1.31 10.50
CA SER A 828 23.98 -1.54 9.10
C SER A 828 23.17 -2.82 8.98
N VAL A 829 22.13 -2.81 8.14
CA VAL A 829 21.23 -3.95 7.96
C VAL A 829 21.10 -4.23 6.47
N ILE A 830 21.52 -5.41 6.04
CA ILE A 830 21.39 -5.87 4.66
C ILE A 830 20.22 -6.86 4.62
N SER A 831 19.12 -6.46 3.98
CA SER A 831 17.96 -7.33 3.79
C SER A 831 18.14 -8.21 2.56
N LEU A 832 18.12 -9.53 2.77
CA LEU A 832 18.02 -10.56 1.73
C LEU A 832 16.54 -11.04 1.63
N PRO A 833 16.18 -11.89 0.64
CA PRO A 833 14.77 -12.29 0.44
C PRO A 833 14.12 -13.00 1.64
N GLN A 834 14.86 -13.87 2.34
CA GLN A 834 14.37 -14.61 3.53
C GLN A 834 15.20 -14.34 4.81
N TRP A 835 16.38 -13.74 4.63
CA TRP A 835 17.38 -13.52 5.68
C TRP A 835 17.72 -12.05 5.81
N VAL A 836 18.29 -11.69 6.94
CA VAL A 836 18.81 -10.35 7.22
C VAL A 836 20.19 -10.50 7.86
N LEU A 837 21.14 -9.74 7.34
CA LEU A 837 22.47 -9.60 7.92
C LEU A 837 22.54 -8.26 8.67
N VAL A 838 22.72 -8.31 9.98
CA VAL A 838 22.89 -7.14 10.84
C VAL A 838 24.36 -6.99 11.19
N LEU A 839 24.91 -5.81 10.92
CA LEU A 839 26.31 -5.46 11.11
C LEU A 839 26.37 -4.26 12.07
N VAL A 840 26.99 -4.42 13.23
CA VAL A 840 27.09 -3.38 14.25
C VAL A 840 28.57 -3.05 14.48
N PRO A 841 29.06 -1.87 14.05
CA PRO A 841 30.43 -1.49 14.37
C PRO A 841 30.50 -1.04 15.84
N LEU A 842 31.46 -1.62 16.55
CA LEU A 842 31.76 -1.48 17.97
C LEU A 842 33.22 -1.00 18.10
N LYS A 843 33.47 0.25 17.69
CA LYS A 843 34.79 0.88 17.65
C LYS A 843 35.80 0.09 16.79
N GLN A 844 36.67 -0.72 17.41
CA GLN A 844 37.67 -1.53 16.69
C GLN A 844 37.14 -2.92 16.29
N LYS A 845 35.99 -3.35 16.84
CA LYS A 845 35.35 -4.64 16.59
C LYS A 845 34.02 -4.44 15.87
N GLY A 846 33.48 -5.47 15.23
CA GLY A 846 32.19 -5.45 14.55
C GLY A 846 31.38 -6.69 14.87
N LEU A 847 30.15 -6.53 15.37
CA LEU A 847 29.23 -7.64 15.57
C LEU A 847 28.46 -7.93 14.28
N VAL A 848 28.46 -9.18 13.87
CA VAL A 848 27.77 -9.70 12.69
C VAL A 848 26.72 -10.70 13.13
N VAL A 849 25.46 -10.50 12.73
CA VAL A 849 24.34 -11.40 13.02
C VAL A 849 23.61 -11.75 11.73
N LEU A 850 23.52 -13.03 11.39
CA LEU A 850 22.71 -13.55 10.28
C LEU A 850 21.46 -14.22 10.85
N ALA A 851 20.28 -13.74 10.48
CA ALA A 851 19.00 -14.22 11.03
C ALA A 851 17.84 -14.14 10.03
N GLU A 852 16.77 -14.86 10.30
CA GLU A 852 15.53 -14.77 9.52
C GLU A 852 14.93 -13.36 9.59
N LYS A 853 14.39 -12.87 8.46
CA LYS A 853 13.90 -11.48 8.33
C LYS A 853 12.83 -11.10 9.36
N ALA A 854 12.02 -12.06 9.81
CA ALA A 854 10.99 -11.84 10.82
C ALA A 854 11.54 -11.42 12.21
N LEU A 855 12.84 -11.65 12.47
CA LEU A 855 13.47 -11.35 13.75
C LEU A 855 14.15 -9.98 13.81
N LEU A 856 14.18 -9.22 12.70
CA LEU A 856 14.93 -7.96 12.62
C LEU A 856 14.55 -6.98 13.74
N SER A 857 13.26 -6.69 13.95
CA SER A 857 12.82 -5.73 14.97
C SER A 857 13.23 -6.14 16.40
N ARG A 858 13.17 -7.44 16.69
CA ARG A 858 13.60 -8.00 17.98
C ARG A 858 15.12 -7.95 18.16
N LEU A 859 15.87 -8.22 17.11
CA LEU A 859 17.34 -8.18 17.14
C LEU A 859 17.86 -6.76 17.30
N LEU A 860 17.27 -5.77 16.61
CA LEU A 860 17.64 -4.36 16.80
C LEU A 860 17.42 -3.88 18.23
N ALA A 861 16.28 -4.23 18.84
CA ALA A 861 16.02 -3.90 20.24
C ALA A 861 17.01 -4.59 21.21
N LEU A 862 17.47 -5.80 20.87
CA LEU A 862 18.48 -6.53 21.67
C LEU A 862 19.87 -5.91 21.51
N VAL A 863 20.26 -5.52 20.29
CA VAL A 863 21.51 -4.81 19.99
C VAL A 863 21.56 -3.48 20.76
N GLU A 864 20.49 -2.68 20.72
CA GLU A 864 20.45 -1.40 21.45
C GLU A 864 20.54 -1.62 22.97
N ARG A 865 19.83 -2.62 23.50
CA ARG A 865 19.84 -2.93 24.93
C ARG A 865 21.19 -3.43 25.45
N GLN A 866 21.94 -4.16 24.63
CA GLN A 866 23.23 -4.74 25.00
C GLN A 866 24.42 -3.96 24.45
N ARG A 867 24.20 -2.79 23.84
CA ARG A 867 25.23 -2.04 23.12
C ARG A 867 26.44 -1.70 23.99
N ASP A 868 26.20 -1.15 25.18
CA ASP A 868 27.29 -0.77 26.10
C ASP A 868 28.07 -2.00 26.60
N ALA A 869 27.38 -3.14 26.76
CA ALA A 869 27.99 -4.41 27.13
C ALA A 869 28.76 -5.05 25.96
N LEU A 870 28.35 -4.81 24.72
CA LEU A 870 29.03 -5.26 23.49
C LEU A 870 30.26 -4.39 23.14
N GLU A 871 30.20 -3.08 23.40
CA GLU A 871 31.34 -2.17 23.22
C GLU A 871 32.45 -2.37 24.28
N ALA A 872 32.11 -2.99 25.41
CA ALA A 872 33.05 -3.31 26.49
C ALA A 872 33.81 -4.63 26.30
N LEU A 873 33.42 -5.42 25.28
CA LEU A 873 34.06 -6.70 24.92
C LEU A 873 35.27 -6.52 24.03
#